data_AF-A0A2E2N231-F1
#
_entry.id   AF-A0A2E2N231-F1
#
_cell.length_a   1.000
_cell.length_b   1.000
_cell.length_c   1.000
_cell.angle_alpha   90.00
_cell.angle_beta   90.00
_cell.angle_gamma   90.00
#
_symmetry.space_group_name_H-M   'P 1'
#
loop_
_entity.id
_entity.type
_entity.pdbx_description
1 polymer ?
#
loop_
_entity_poly.entity_id
_entity_poly.type
_entity_poly.pdbx_seq_one_letter_code
_entity_poly.pdbx_strand_id
1 'polypeptide(L)'
;MQVVLESGETILADPRFPLMLVLGLLGSFAKSAQFPFHFWLPHAMAAPTPVSAYLHSATMVKAGIFLMARLHPAIAGSELWSAIVTVVGIVTMVYAAWFALIKADLKGILAFSTVSHLGLITVLLGIGSPMAVLAALFHILNHATFKAALFMCSGIIDHEAGTRDLARLGKLAKAMPVTCVVMSITGAAMAGVPLFNGFISKEMFFTEALETHAFGGLSLVLPVLATIGGVLSVAYSARLVHAVFFAPPRHAPPKTPHEPPYLMRAPSELLAVLCILVGLFPALMATWLMAPAVEAVLLEPLEFHLALWHGFNLPLAMSAVALVAGVITYILHRKIRQFVRDFPPRDASRIFEGVIQCIGDRAERITECVDNASLQRFMTLLLTASLVVGAIGLAQMDTLTGAKGNQPVDGVLLVGALLLVFTGIGTAITHRHRLISLLMLSVVGLLVSLTFARFSAPDLALTQLSVEVVTMILLMLALFFLPQKTPRESTPARALRDLVLCTGLGGVIAGLNYTVLTRDTESISDFFLDNSVPGGGGHNVVNVILVDFRGFDTLGEITVLAIAGLAIFKLLNRLRLFMPHSDSEGRIWAPDRYAMILTTISQTVLPLALLVSVFIFLRGHNQPGGGFIAGLITAVGLILVYMARGVAWTQQRLDFPYQPVAILGVGVAALTGFGSWLFGAPFLTSSFGHFHIPLIGDIELATAMLFDLGVYLAVVGATLMILANLGKVTTPHRPAKEDHDATERGLHRTDDPTPDGKETV
;
A
#
# COMPACT_ATOMS: atom_id res chain seq x y z
N MET A 1 -24.10 -0.06 27.51
CA MET A 1 -24.69 1.20 27.02
C MET A 1 -25.05 2.13 28.17
N GLN A 2 -25.85 1.70 29.15
CA GLN A 2 -26.20 2.53 30.30
C GLN A 2 -25.00 3.12 31.04
N VAL A 3 -23.98 2.30 31.33
CA VAL A 3 -22.68 2.76 31.88
C VAL A 3 -22.07 3.93 31.11
N VAL A 4 -22.15 3.93 29.77
CA VAL A 4 -21.60 5.01 28.93
C VAL A 4 -22.43 6.29 29.07
N LEU A 5 -23.76 6.17 29.13
CA LEU A 5 -24.66 7.31 29.26
C LEU A 5 -24.55 7.98 30.63
N GLU A 6 -24.32 7.20 31.68
CA GLU A 6 -24.10 7.68 33.05
C GLU A 6 -22.69 8.28 33.24
N SER A 7 -21.74 7.96 32.36
CA SER A 7 -20.33 8.42 32.46
C SER A 7 -20.08 9.80 31.81
N GLY A 8 -21.12 10.62 31.59
CA GLY A 8 -21.04 11.89 30.85
C GLY A 8 -19.93 12.82 31.34
N GLU A 9 -19.84 13.09 32.65
CA GLU A 9 -18.80 13.95 33.23
C GLU A 9 -17.39 13.43 32.97
N THR A 10 -17.18 12.11 33.08
CA THR A 10 -15.87 11.48 32.82
C THR A 10 -15.50 11.60 31.35
N ILE A 11 -16.47 11.42 30.45
CA ILE A 11 -16.27 11.52 29.01
C ILE A 11 -15.92 12.96 28.61
N LEU A 12 -16.63 13.96 29.15
CA LEU A 12 -16.41 15.37 28.85
C LEU A 12 -15.06 15.88 29.39
N ALA A 13 -14.58 15.34 30.51
CA ALA A 13 -13.32 15.73 31.12
C ALA A 13 -12.07 15.12 30.44
N ASP A 14 -12.21 14.06 29.64
CA ASP A 14 -11.08 13.39 29.00
C ASP A 14 -10.48 14.26 27.87
N PRO A 15 -9.14 14.46 27.81
CA PRO A 15 -8.48 15.23 26.75
C PRO A 15 -8.76 14.74 25.32
N ARG A 16 -9.20 13.48 25.14
CA ARG A 16 -9.53 12.88 23.84
C ARG A 16 -10.97 13.13 23.41
N PHE A 17 -11.80 13.78 24.26
CA PHE A 17 -13.19 14.09 23.95
C PHE A 17 -13.39 14.79 22.60
N PRO A 18 -12.61 15.83 22.21
CA PRO A 18 -12.81 16.49 20.92
C PRO A 18 -12.64 15.55 19.73
N LEU A 19 -11.68 14.62 19.79
CA LEU A 19 -11.45 13.63 18.74
C LEU A 19 -12.61 12.64 18.67
N MET A 20 -13.06 12.12 19.81
CA MET A 20 -14.22 11.22 19.89
C MET A 20 -15.48 11.88 19.34
N LEU A 21 -15.74 13.13 19.76
CA LEU A 21 -16.87 13.94 19.32
C LEU A 21 -16.86 14.11 17.80
N VAL A 22 -15.72 14.54 17.21
CA VAL A 22 -15.61 14.73 15.76
C VAL A 22 -15.84 13.42 15.00
N LEU A 23 -15.23 12.30 15.42
CA LEU A 23 -15.42 11.01 14.76
C LEU A 23 -16.89 10.53 14.83
N GLY A 24 -17.52 10.66 15.99
CA GLY A 24 -18.94 10.32 16.18
C GLY A 24 -19.89 11.20 15.35
N LEU A 25 -19.61 12.51 15.30
CA LEU A 25 -20.37 13.46 14.51
C LEU A 25 -20.17 13.25 13.00
N LEU A 26 -18.96 12.93 12.53
CA LEU A 26 -18.72 12.59 11.12
C LEU A 26 -19.58 11.40 10.68
N GLY A 27 -19.64 10.34 11.48
CA GLY A 27 -20.52 9.20 11.22
C GLY A 27 -22.00 9.57 11.23
N SER A 28 -22.42 10.38 12.21
CA SER A 28 -23.81 10.84 12.34
C SER A 28 -24.24 11.71 11.15
N PHE A 29 -23.43 12.72 10.80
CA PHE A 29 -23.67 13.67 9.71
C PHE A 29 -23.65 12.99 8.34
N ALA A 30 -22.77 12.02 8.11
CA ALA A 30 -22.77 11.23 6.89
C ALA A 30 -24.10 10.48 6.71
N LYS A 31 -24.60 9.84 7.77
CA LYS A 31 -25.87 9.08 7.72
C LYS A 31 -27.11 9.96 7.64
N SER A 32 -27.12 11.12 8.29
CA SER A 32 -28.24 12.07 8.23
C SER A 32 -28.12 13.11 7.12
N ALA A 33 -27.20 12.90 6.17
CA ALA A 33 -26.99 13.74 4.99
C ALA A 33 -26.79 15.23 5.33
N GLN A 34 -26.08 15.53 6.43
CA GLN A 34 -25.74 16.90 6.79
C GLN A 34 -24.61 17.43 5.90
N PHE A 35 -24.44 18.75 5.85
CA PHE A 35 -23.32 19.39 5.17
C PHE A 35 -21.97 18.94 5.78
N PRO A 36 -20.95 18.60 4.98
CA PRO A 36 -20.90 18.60 3.50
C PRO A 36 -21.29 17.24 2.84
N PHE A 37 -21.78 16.27 3.61
CA PHE A 37 -22.11 14.91 3.18
C PHE A 37 -23.51 14.74 2.58
N HIS A 38 -24.23 15.81 2.26
CA HIS A 38 -25.60 15.75 1.74
C HIS A 38 -25.71 15.20 0.30
N PHE A 39 -24.60 15.09 -0.43
CA PHE A 39 -24.58 14.81 -1.87
C PHE A 39 -25.13 13.44 -2.28
N TRP A 40 -25.04 12.44 -1.40
CA TRP A 40 -25.48 11.07 -1.72
C TRP A 40 -27.01 10.94 -1.75
N LEU A 41 -27.73 11.70 -0.92
CA LEU A 41 -29.18 11.53 -0.76
C LEU A 41 -29.97 11.89 -2.03
N PRO A 42 -29.68 13.01 -2.73
CA PRO A 42 -30.32 13.29 -4.02
C PRO A 42 -30.07 12.22 -5.09
N HIS A 43 -28.89 11.60 -5.10
CA HIS A 43 -28.54 10.55 -6.07
C HIS A 43 -29.21 9.21 -5.74
N ALA A 44 -29.45 8.92 -4.46
CA ALA A 44 -30.19 7.74 -4.02
C ALA A 44 -31.66 7.71 -4.53
N MET A 45 -32.19 8.83 -5.05
CA MET A 45 -33.53 8.91 -5.65
C MET A 45 -33.69 8.17 -6.99
N ALA A 46 -32.62 7.53 -7.48
CA ALA A 46 -32.71 6.52 -8.53
C ALA A 46 -33.46 5.26 -8.08
N ALA A 47 -33.53 4.99 -6.77
CA ALA A 47 -34.21 3.82 -6.22
C ALA A 47 -35.75 3.87 -6.42
N PRO A 48 -36.42 2.70 -6.40
CA PRO A 48 -37.88 2.62 -6.42
C PRO A 48 -38.52 3.46 -5.31
N THR A 49 -39.65 4.09 -5.61
CA THR A 49 -40.28 5.06 -4.70
C THR A 49 -40.68 4.49 -3.34
N PRO A 50 -41.14 3.24 -3.19
CA PRO A 50 -41.38 2.64 -1.88
C PRO A 50 -40.11 2.57 -1.02
N VAL A 51 -38.95 2.28 -1.64
CA VAL A 51 -37.64 2.28 -0.97
C VAL A 51 -37.30 3.69 -0.52
N SER A 52 -37.52 4.70 -1.37
CA SER A 52 -37.31 6.11 -0.99
C SER A 52 -38.23 6.55 0.16
N ALA A 53 -39.51 6.14 0.11
CA ALA A 53 -40.48 6.44 1.15
C ALA A 53 -40.06 5.85 2.49
N TYR A 54 -39.55 4.62 2.53
CA TYR A 54 -39.09 3.98 3.77
C TYR A 54 -37.74 4.55 4.26
N LEU A 55 -36.69 4.47 3.43
CA LEU A 55 -35.31 4.81 3.82
C LEU A 55 -35.13 6.31 4.12
N HIS A 56 -35.76 7.18 3.33
CA HIS A 56 -35.51 8.62 3.43
C HIS A 56 -36.58 9.32 4.28
N SER A 57 -37.73 8.69 4.53
CA SER A 57 -38.73 9.28 5.45
C SER A 57 -38.55 8.82 6.88
N ALA A 58 -38.15 7.58 7.16
CA ALA A 58 -38.22 7.01 8.51
C ALA A 58 -36.93 6.34 9.03
N THR A 59 -36.15 5.63 8.19
CA THR A 59 -35.11 4.72 8.71
C THR A 59 -33.68 5.21 8.49
N MET A 60 -33.11 5.04 7.29
CA MET A 60 -31.68 5.24 7.03
C MET A 60 -31.20 6.64 7.42
N VAL A 61 -31.92 7.68 7.00
CA VAL A 61 -31.52 9.07 7.28
C VAL A 61 -31.77 9.49 8.73
N LYS A 62 -32.53 8.70 9.50
CA LYS A 62 -32.76 8.92 10.94
C LYS A 62 -31.71 8.24 11.79
N ALA A 63 -30.93 7.30 11.25
CA ALA A 63 -29.91 6.59 12.02
C ALA A 63 -28.86 7.54 12.63
N GLY A 64 -28.40 8.55 11.86
CA GLY A 64 -27.49 9.57 12.38
C GLY A 64 -28.13 10.47 13.44
N ILE A 65 -29.39 10.84 13.25
CA ILE A 65 -30.18 11.61 14.23
C ILE A 65 -30.40 10.80 15.51
N PHE A 66 -30.75 9.52 15.38
CA PHE A 66 -30.92 8.59 16.49
C PHE A 66 -29.61 8.41 17.26
N LEU A 67 -28.47 8.29 16.59
CA LEU A 67 -27.17 8.20 17.26
C LEU A 67 -26.88 9.47 18.06
N MET A 68 -27.14 10.65 17.50
CA MET A 68 -26.99 11.93 18.20
C MET A 68 -27.92 12.03 19.41
N ALA A 69 -29.21 11.69 19.24
CA ALA A 69 -30.17 11.68 20.35
C ALA A 69 -29.81 10.63 21.41
N ARG A 70 -29.32 9.46 21.01
CA ARG A 70 -29.00 8.37 21.93
C ARG A 70 -27.75 8.67 22.76
N LEU A 71 -26.76 9.35 22.19
CA LEU A 71 -25.56 9.76 22.89
C LEU A 71 -25.72 11.10 23.62
N HIS A 72 -26.81 11.82 23.39
CA HIS A 72 -27.09 13.14 23.97
C HIS A 72 -26.78 13.22 25.48
N PRO A 73 -27.21 12.28 26.36
CA PRO A 73 -26.90 12.38 27.79
C PRO A 73 -25.39 12.41 28.10
N ALA A 74 -24.56 11.76 27.28
CA ALA A 74 -23.14 11.61 27.53
C ALA A 74 -22.27 12.74 26.93
N ILE A 75 -22.74 13.40 25.85
CA ILE A 75 -21.86 14.28 25.04
C ILE A 75 -22.44 15.68 24.77
N ALA A 76 -23.76 15.89 24.95
CA ALA A 76 -24.42 17.13 24.55
C ALA A 76 -24.14 18.33 25.47
N GLY A 77 -23.67 18.07 26.70
CA GLY A 77 -23.33 19.12 27.68
C GLY A 77 -22.10 19.96 27.35
N SER A 78 -21.42 19.71 26.22
CA SER A 78 -20.24 20.48 25.81
C SER A 78 -20.56 21.64 24.85
N GLU A 79 -19.85 22.75 24.98
CA GLU A 79 -19.95 23.88 24.03
C GLU A 79 -19.57 23.45 22.61
N LEU A 80 -18.60 22.54 22.46
CA LEU A 80 -18.18 21.99 21.16
C LEU A 80 -19.33 21.25 20.46
N TRP A 81 -20.10 20.45 21.20
CA TRP A 81 -21.30 19.80 20.68
C TRP A 81 -22.29 20.85 20.17
N SER A 82 -22.66 21.80 21.04
CA SER A 82 -23.67 22.79 20.69
C SER A 82 -23.26 23.62 19.48
N ALA A 83 -22.00 24.07 19.42
CA ALA A 83 -21.49 24.84 18.30
C ALA A 83 -21.49 24.03 16.99
N ILE A 84 -20.87 22.85 16.98
CA ILE A 84 -20.70 22.07 15.73
C ILE A 84 -22.07 21.60 15.22
N VAL A 85 -22.89 21.01 16.08
CA VAL A 85 -24.18 20.40 15.69
C VAL A 85 -25.17 21.48 15.24
N THR A 86 -25.25 22.61 15.96
CA THR A 86 -26.13 23.73 15.59
C THR A 86 -25.71 24.38 14.27
N VAL A 87 -24.41 24.67 14.10
CA VAL A 87 -23.89 25.29 12.86
C VAL A 87 -24.08 24.37 11.65
N VAL A 88 -23.71 23.09 11.78
CA VAL A 88 -23.88 22.13 10.69
C VAL A 88 -25.36 21.94 10.35
N GLY A 89 -26.23 21.83 11.36
CA GLY A 89 -27.67 21.71 11.18
C GLY A 89 -28.28 22.91 10.45
N ILE A 90 -27.95 24.14 10.86
CA ILE A 90 -28.55 25.35 10.28
C ILE A 90 -28.07 25.58 8.84
N VAL A 91 -26.78 25.36 8.58
CA VAL A 91 -26.21 25.42 7.22
C VAL A 91 -26.90 24.39 6.34
N THR A 92 -27.03 23.16 6.82
CA THR A 92 -27.74 22.08 6.11
C THR A 92 -29.19 22.46 5.81
N MET A 93 -29.91 22.98 6.81
CA MET A 93 -31.31 23.35 6.69
C MET A 93 -31.54 24.37 5.58
N VAL A 94 -30.80 25.49 5.63
CA VAL A 94 -30.95 26.61 4.69
C VAL A 94 -30.45 26.22 3.30
N TYR A 95 -29.25 25.61 3.23
CA TYR A 95 -28.67 25.14 1.96
C TYR A 95 -29.64 24.20 1.24
N ALA A 96 -30.14 23.18 1.92
CA ALA A 96 -30.99 22.20 1.28
C ALA A 96 -32.37 22.76 0.93
N ALA A 97 -32.94 23.66 1.75
CA ALA A 97 -34.20 24.33 1.42
C ALA A 97 -34.08 25.17 0.14
N TRP A 98 -32.96 25.85 -0.04
CA TRP A 98 -32.66 26.60 -1.26
C TRP A 98 -32.61 25.69 -2.50
N PHE A 99 -31.88 24.58 -2.43
CA PHE A 99 -31.81 23.64 -3.55
C PHE A 99 -33.15 22.94 -3.82
N ALA A 100 -33.93 22.60 -2.78
CA ALA A 100 -35.29 22.07 -2.93
C ALA A 100 -36.17 23.02 -3.74
N LEU A 101 -36.06 24.33 -3.52
CA LEU A 101 -36.80 25.33 -4.29
C LEU A 101 -36.38 25.36 -5.76
N ILE A 102 -35.15 25.00 -6.13
CA ILE A 102 -34.67 25.12 -7.52
C ILE A 102 -34.91 23.84 -8.33
N LYS A 103 -34.82 22.65 -7.72
CA LYS A 103 -34.92 21.35 -8.39
C LYS A 103 -36.20 21.21 -9.24
N ALA A 104 -36.06 20.59 -10.41
CA ALA A 104 -37.15 20.40 -11.38
C ALA A 104 -37.82 19.02 -11.29
N ASP A 105 -37.24 18.10 -10.53
CA ASP A 105 -37.69 16.72 -10.36
C ASP A 105 -38.44 16.55 -9.02
N LEU A 106 -39.56 15.82 -8.99
CA LEU A 106 -40.35 15.62 -7.77
C LEU A 106 -39.53 14.96 -6.65
N LYS A 107 -38.87 13.83 -6.92
CA LYS A 107 -38.05 13.14 -5.90
C LYS A 107 -36.84 13.98 -5.51
N GLY A 108 -36.27 14.74 -6.45
CA GLY A 108 -35.21 15.70 -6.16
C GLY A 108 -35.63 16.78 -5.16
N ILE A 109 -36.82 17.35 -5.31
CA ILE A 109 -37.39 18.30 -4.33
C ILE A 109 -37.57 17.62 -2.98
N LEU A 110 -38.14 16.41 -2.97
CA LEU A 110 -38.39 15.65 -1.74
C LEU A 110 -37.08 15.26 -1.03
N ALA A 111 -36.02 14.91 -1.75
CA ALA A 111 -34.72 14.60 -1.20
C ALA A 111 -34.10 15.81 -0.50
N PHE A 112 -34.03 16.97 -1.17
CA PHE A 112 -33.49 18.19 -0.56
C PHE A 112 -34.37 18.72 0.57
N SER A 113 -35.70 18.59 0.47
CA SER A 113 -36.57 18.90 1.60
C SER A 113 -36.32 17.96 2.80
N THR A 114 -35.98 16.69 2.55
CA THR A 114 -35.59 15.75 3.62
C THR A 114 -34.30 16.19 4.30
N VAL A 115 -33.25 16.52 3.52
CA VAL A 115 -32.00 17.08 4.07
C VAL A 115 -32.29 18.32 4.92
N SER A 116 -33.15 19.21 4.43
CA SER A 116 -33.49 20.45 5.14
C SER A 116 -34.13 20.19 6.51
N HIS A 117 -35.11 19.29 6.57
CA HIS A 117 -35.78 18.93 7.83
C HIS A 117 -34.87 18.13 8.78
N LEU A 118 -33.95 17.32 8.26
CA LEU A 118 -32.92 16.69 9.11
C LEU A 118 -31.96 17.73 9.68
N GLY A 119 -31.63 18.77 8.90
CA GLY A 119 -30.91 19.95 9.39
C GLY A 119 -31.64 20.64 10.54
N LEU A 120 -32.95 20.84 10.43
CA LEU A 120 -33.79 21.38 11.51
C LEU A 120 -33.71 20.52 12.78
N ILE A 121 -33.88 19.21 12.66
CA ILE A 121 -33.77 18.29 13.81
C ILE A 121 -32.36 18.33 14.42
N THR A 122 -31.34 18.43 13.58
CA THR A 122 -29.94 18.55 14.02
C THR A 122 -29.73 19.85 14.78
N VAL A 123 -30.29 20.99 14.34
CA VAL A 123 -30.24 22.26 15.11
C VAL A 123 -30.86 22.08 16.50
N LEU A 124 -32.04 21.47 16.59
CA LEU A 124 -32.71 21.24 17.87
C LEU A 124 -31.88 20.37 18.83
N LEU A 125 -31.27 19.28 18.34
CA LEU A 125 -30.35 18.46 19.14
C LEU A 125 -29.04 19.20 19.50
N GLY A 126 -28.63 20.19 18.70
CA GLY A 126 -27.49 21.06 19.00
C GLY A 126 -27.79 22.12 20.04
N ILE A 127 -29.01 22.66 20.07
CA ILE A 127 -29.48 23.58 21.12
C ILE A 127 -29.48 22.84 22.48
N GLY A 128 -29.93 21.58 22.49
CA GLY A 128 -29.74 20.66 23.61
C GLY A 128 -30.56 20.96 24.87
N SER A 129 -31.43 21.98 24.86
CA SER A 129 -32.40 22.20 25.94
C SER A 129 -33.41 21.04 26.02
N PRO A 130 -34.02 20.79 27.19
CA PRO A 130 -35.05 19.75 27.32
C PRO A 130 -36.21 19.92 26.32
N MET A 131 -36.65 21.15 26.10
CA MET A 131 -37.69 21.48 25.12
C MET A 131 -37.23 21.33 23.67
N ALA A 132 -35.98 21.63 23.36
CA ALA A 132 -35.41 21.39 22.04
C ALA A 132 -35.31 19.89 21.73
N VAL A 133 -34.95 19.05 22.70
CA VAL A 133 -34.97 17.59 22.56
C VAL A 133 -36.39 17.08 22.29
N LEU A 134 -37.39 17.54 23.06
CA LEU A 134 -38.80 17.23 22.80
C LEU A 134 -39.21 17.64 21.37
N ALA A 135 -38.88 18.87 20.97
CA ALA A 135 -39.18 19.38 19.64
C ALA A 135 -38.50 18.56 18.53
N ALA A 136 -37.24 18.14 18.74
CA ALA A 136 -36.48 17.33 17.80
C ALA A 136 -37.17 15.98 17.58
N LEU A 137 -37.47 15.27 18.67
CA LEU A 137 -38.11 13.96 18.64
C LEU A 137 -39.52 14.04 18.03
N PHE A 138 -40.28 15.09 18.38
CA PHE A 138 -41.61 15.31 17.82
C PHE A 138 -41.55 15.63 16.33
N HIS A 139 -40.55 16.41 15.89
CA HIS A 139 -40.34 16.67 14.47
C HIS A 139 -39.89 15.43 13.69
N ILE A 140 -39.14 14.50 14.29
CA ILE A 140 -38.83 13.20 13.67
C ILE A 140 -40.11 12.44 13.32
N LEU A 141 -41.05 12.35 14.27
CA LEU A 141 -42.34 11.69 14.08
C LEU A 141 -43.17 12.37 12.98
N ASN A 142 -43.28 13.71 13.06
CA ASN A 142 -44.03 14.48 12.07
C ASN A 142 -43.42 14.33 10.68
N HIS A 143 -42.11 14.45 10.57
CA HIS A 143 -41.38 14.30 9.32
C HIS A 143 -41.58 12.91 8.72
N ALA A 144 -41.47 11.85 9.51
CA ALA A 144 -41.70 10.50 9.01
C ALA A 144 -43.10 10.37 8.39
N THR A 145 -44.11 10.95 9.03
CA THR A 145 -45.51 10.91 8.61
C THR A 145 -45.74 11.64 7.28
N PHE A 146 -45.47 12.96 7.23
CA PHE A 146 -45.76 13.72 6.00
C PHE A 146 -44.82 13.36 4.85
N LYS A 147 -43.55 13.00 5.13
CA LYS A 147 -42.58 12.72 4.06
C LYS A 147 -42.85 11.38 3.39
N ALA A 148 -43.23 10.36 4.17
CA ALA A 148 -43.60 9.06 3.60
C ALA A 148 -44.81 9.20 2.67
N ALA A 149 -45.84 9.94 3.08
CA ALA A 149 -47.00 10.24 2.24
C ALA A 149 -46.61 11.00 0.97
N LEU A 150 -45.77 12.03 1.06
CA LEU A 150 -45.30 12.80 -0.09
C LEU A 150 -44.50 11.95 -1.09
N PHE A 151 -43.62 11.05 -0.62
CA PHE A 151 -42.93 10.11 -1.50
C PHE A 151 -43.89 9.13 -2.16
N MET A 152 -44.87 8.59 -1.42
CA MET A 152 -45.90 7.72 -1.99
C MET A 152 -46.72 8.45 -3.07
N CYS A 153 -47.17 9.68 -2.82
CA CYS A 153 -47.84 10.52 -3.81
C CYS A 153 -46.96 10.79 -5.04
N SER A 154 -45.67 11.08 -4.85
CA SER A 154 -44.74 11.23 -5.97
C SER A 154 -44.61 9.95 -6.79
N GLY A 155 -44.67 8.77 -6.15
CA GLY A 155 -44.63 7.48 -6.84
C GLY A 155 -45.91 7.18 -7.61
N ILE A 156 -47.06 7.53 -7.05
CA ILE A 156 -48.37 7.49 -7.73
C ILE A 156 -48.33 8.37 -8.99
N ILE A 157 -47.89 9.63 -8.87
CA ILE A 157 -47.81 10.56 -10.01
C ILE A 157 -46.86 10.03 -11.08
N ASP A 158 -45.69 9.52 -10.70
CA ASP A 158 -44.71 8.96 -11.65
C ASP A 158 -45.27 7.74 -12.39
N HIS A 159 -45.99 6.86 -11.68
CA HIS A 159 -46.64 5.68 -12.26
C HIS A 159 -47.74 6.04 -13.26
N GLU A 160 -48.64 6.95 -12.87
CA GLU A 160 -49.85 7.32 -13.62
C GLU A 160 -49.58 8.33 -14.76
N ALA A 161 -48.66 9.27 -14.56
CA ALA A 161 -48.28 10.24 -15.60
C ALA A 161 -47.09 9.75 -16.47
N GLY A 162 -46.34 8.74 -16.01
CA GLY A 162 -45.14 8.23 -16.70
C GLY A 162 -43.93 9.15 -16.61
N THR A 163 -43.96 10.15 -15.71
CA THR A 163 -42.86 11.10 -15.52
C THR A 163 -42.94 11.76 -14.16
N ARG A 164 -41.78 12.15 -13.64
CA ARG A 164 -41.57 12.93 -12.41
C ARG A 164 -41.01 14.34 -12.66
N ASP A 165 -40.94 14.76 -13.92
CA ASP A 165 -40.44 16.08 -14.33
C ASP A 165 -41.55 17.14 -14.24
N LEU A 166 -41.32 18.18 -13.42
CA LEU A 166 -42.26 19.30 -13.27
C LEU A 166 -42.53 20.08 -14.56
N ALA A 167 -41.67 19.99 -15.58
CA ALA A 167 -41.97 20.61 -16.87
C ALA A 167 -43.11 19.90 -17.62
N ARG A 168 -43.35 18.62 -17.34
CA ARG A 168 -44.36 17.78 -18.00
C ARG A 168 -45.58 17.52 -17.13
N LEU A 169 -45.50 17.84 -15.84
CA LEU A 169 -46.58 17.72 -14.87
C LEU A 169 -47.29 19.06 -14.71
N GLY A 170 -48.63 19.02 -14.60
CA GLY A 170 -49.45 20.21 -14.43
C GLY A 170 -50.92 19.92 -14.65
N LYS A 171 -51.80 20.75 -14.06
CA LYS A 171 -53.28 20.63 -14.13
C LYS A 171 -53.83 19.24 -13.74
N LEU A 172 -53.12 18.49 -12.89
CA LEU A 172 -53.53 17.14 -12.49
C LEU A 172 -54.71 17.11 -11.50
N ALA A 173 -55.14 18.24 -10.93
CA ALA A 173 -56.19 18.27 -9.91
C ALA A 173 -57.50 17.61 -10.34
N LYS A 174 -57.87 17.70 -11.63
CA LYS A 174 -59.09 17.07 -12.15
C LYS A 174 -58.92 15.57 -12.43
N ALA A 175 -57.72 15.17 -12.86
CA ALA A 175 -57.41 13.78 -13.20
C ALA A 175 -57.15 12.93 -11.96
N MET A 176 -56.56 13.52 -10.92
CA MET A 176 -56.15 12.87 -9.68
C MET A 176 -56.57 13.69 -8.45
N PRO A 177 -57.89 13.86 -8.19
CA PRO A 177 -58.39 14.72 -7.11
C PRO A 177 -58.03 14.23 -5.70
N VAL A 178 -58.00 12.92 -5.45
CA VAL A 178 -57.67 12.38 -4.13
C VAL A 178 -56.18 12.53 -3.87
N THR A 179 -55.35 12.21 -4.86
CA THR A 179 -53.90 12.41 -4.78
C THR A 179 -53.56 13.89 -4.58
N CYS A 180 -54.30 14.81 -5.23
CA CYS A 180 -54.19 16.24 -5.02
C CYS A 180 -54.46 16.64 -3.56
N VAL A 181 -55.53 16.13 -2.95
CA VAL A 181 -55.89 16.42 -1.55
C VAL A 181 -54.83 15.88 -0.59
N VAL A 182 -54.42 14.62 -0.74
CA VAL A 182 -53.40 13.98 0.12
C VAL A 182 -52.07 14.74 0.04
N MET A 183 -51.60 15.07 -1.16
CA MET A 183 -50.36 15.81 -1.35
C MET A 183 -50.45 17.26 -0.89
N SER A 184 -51.64 17.88 -0.95
CA SER A 184 -51.87 19.22 -0.41
C SER A 184 -51.86 19.23 1.13
N ILE A 185 -52.52 18.28 1.79
CA ILE A 185 -52.52 18.12 3.25
C ILE A 185 -51.09 17.90 3.76
N THR A 186 -50.38 16.93 3.16
CA THR A 186 -49.03 16.57 3.60
C THR A 186 -48.00 17.63 3.20
N GLY A 187 -48.22 18.35 2.10
CA GLY A 187 -47.47 19.55 1.73
C GLY A 187 -47.69 20.72 2.70
N ALA A 188 -48.92 20.94 3.17
CA ALA A 188 -49.25 21.95 4.18
C ALA A 188 -48.65 21.59 5.55
N ALA A 189 -48.70 20.31 5.94
CA ALA A 189 -47.99 19.78 7.10
C ALA A 189 -46.48 20.04 7.00
N MET A 190 -45.85 19.72 5.86
CA MET A 190 -44.42 20.00 5.62
C MET A 190 -44.10 21.50 5.69
N ALA A 191 -44.96 22.35 5.12
CA ALA A 191 -44.81 23.81 5.17
C ALA A 191 -44.94 24.39 6.58
N GLY A 192 -45.68 23.73 7.47
CA GLY A 192 -46.00 24.23 8.81
C GLY A 192 -47.20 25.15 8.82
N VAL A 193 -48.25 24.82 8.04
CA VAL A 193 -49.52 25.56 8.08
C VAL A 193 -50.27 25.19 9.38
N PRO A 194 -50.91 26.16 10.07
CA PRO A 194 -51.72 25.88 11.26
C PRO A 194 -52.72 24.74 11.07
N LEU A 195 -53.06 24.05 12.15
CA LEU A 195 -53.94 22.86 12.21
C LEU A 195 -53.31 21.53 11.75
N PHE A 196 -52.13 21.55 11.14
CA PHE A 196 -51.40 20.33 10.77
C PHE A 196 -50.22 20.08 11.70
N ASN A 197 -49.83 18.81 11.86
CA ASN A 197 -48.79 18.39 12.81
C ASN A 197 -47.45 19.15 12.68
N GLY A 198 -47.03 19.47 11.46
CA GLY A 198 -45.75 20.17 11.23
C GLY A 198 -45.70 21.60 11.77
N PHE A 199 -46.85 22.28 11.96
CA PHE A 199 -46.91 23.61 12.57
C PHE A 199 -46.38 23.60 13.99
N ILE A 200 -46.90 22.69 14.83
CA ILE A 200 -46.54 22.58 16.25
C ILE A 200 -45.03 22.36 16.40
N SER A 201 -44.45 21.45 15.62
CA SER A 201 -42.99 21.20 15.68
C SER A 201 -42.14 22.38 15.20
N LYS A 202 -42.65 23.21 14.28
CA LYS A 202 -41.94 24.41 13.79
C LYS A 202 -42.07 25.60 14.74
N GLU A 203 -43.23 25.73 15.40
CA GLU A 203 -43.43 26.73 16.45
C GLU A 203 -42.48 26.47 17.64
N MET A 204 -42.38 25.21 18.09
CA MET A 204 -41.38 24.82 19.10
C MET A 204 -39.96 25.09 18.60
N PHE A 205 -39.64 24.79 17.33
CA PHE A 205 -38.34 25.12 16.75
C PHE A 205 -38.01 26.62 16.78
N PHE A 206 -38.97 27.49 16.46
CA PHE A 206 -38.75 28.93 16.54
C PHE A 206 -38.61 29.43 17.98
N THR A 207 -39.33 28.82 18.92
CA THR A 207 -39.21 29.11 20.36
C THR A 207 -37.79 28.81 20.85
N GLU A 208 -37.30 27.59 20.60
CA GLU A 208 -35.96 27.18 21.03
C GLU A 208 -34.85 27.95 20.32
N ALA A 209 -35.06 28.32 19.04
CA ALA A 209 -34.10 29.15 18.33
C ALA A 209 -33.97 30.56 18.93
N LEU A 210 -35.03 31.11 19.53
CA LEU A 210 -35.03 32.40 20.21
C LEU A 210 -34.43 32.34 21.62
N GLU A 211 -34.67 31.26 22.34
CA GLU A 211 -34.23 31.11 23.73
C GLU A 211 -32.77 30.66 23.86
N THR A 212 -32.17 30.11 22.79
CA THR A 212 -30.78 29.67 22.85
C THR A 212 -29.78 30.83 22.95
N HIS A 213 -28.77 30.64 23.80
CA HIS A 213 -27.62 31.55 23.94
C HIS A 213 -26.34 30.96 23.35
N ALA A 214 -26.42 29.91 22.51
CA ALA A 214 -25.28 29.15 21.98
C ALA A 214 -24.22 30.01 21.25
N PHE A 215 -24.58 31.19 20.74
CA PHE A 215 -23.66 32.09 20.03
C PHE A 215 -23.42 33.44 20.74
N GLY A 216 -23.78 33.54 22.03
CA GLY A 216 -23.60 34.77 22.82
C GLY A 216 -24.22 36.00 22.13
N GLY A 217 -23.40 37.01 21.82
CA GLY A 217 -23.83 38.26 21.16
C GLY A 217 -24.38 38.11 19.73
N LEU A 218 -24.23 36.94 19.11
CA LEU A 218 -24.82 36.60 17.81
C LEU A 218 -26.13 35.79 17.93
N SER A 219 -26.78 35.81 19.10
CA SER A 219 -28.03 35.07 19.38
C SER A 219 -29.14 35.30 18.35
N LEU A 220 -29.20 36.48 17.69
CA LEU A 220 -30.18 36.77 16.64
C LEU A 220 -29.94 36.03 15.31
N VAL A 221 -28.72 35.54 15.05
CA VAL A 221 -28.39 34.89 13.77
C VAL A 221 -29.19 33.60 13.58
N LEU A 222 -29.32 32.79 14.64
CA LEU A 222 -30.01 31.52 14.55
C LEU A 222 -31.53 31.68 14.29
N PRO A 223 -32.30 32.51 15.02
CA PRO A 223 -33.70 32.81 14.71
C PRO A 223 -33.91 33.33 13.28
N VAL A 224 -33.02 34.19 12.79
CA VAL A 224 -33.11 34.74 11.43
C VAL A 224 -32.91 33.65 10.40
N LEU A 225 -31.87 32.83 10.52
CA LEU A 225 -31.62 31.70 9.62
C LEU A 225 -32.71 30.62 9.73
N ALA A 226 -33.24 30.38 10.93
CA ALA A 226 -34.38 29.52 11.18
C ALA A 226 -35.61 30.00 10.41
N THR A 227 -35.91 31.29 10.50
CA THR A 227 -37.01 31.94 9.76
C THR A 227 -36.79 31.83 8.25
N ILE A 228 -35.58 32.08 7.75
CA ILE A 228 -35.23 31.92 6.32
C ILE A 228 -35.45 30.47 5.86
N GLY A 229 -35.01 29.49 6.64
CA GLY A 229 -35.28 28.08 6.35
C GLY A 229 -36.77 27.75 6.34
N GLY A 230 -37.55 28.34 7.26
CA GLY A 230 -39.00 28.28 7.28
C GLY A 230 -39.66 28.87 6.03
N VAL A 231 -39.25 30.08 5.63
CA VAL A 231 -39.67 30.76 4.39
C VAL A 231 -39.44 29.88 3.17
N LEU A 232 -38.23 29.34 3.03
CA LEU A 232 -37.88 28.46 1.91
C LEU A 232 -38.68 27.15 1.95
N SER A 233 -38.94 26.62 3.15
CA SER A 233 -39.78 25.43 3.36
C SER A 233 -41.21 25.63 2.89
N VAL A 234 -41.82 26.76 3.22
CA VAL A 234 -43.13 27.15 2.69
C VAL A 234 -43.05 27.31 1.16
N ALA A 235 -42.03 28.00 0.65
CA ALA A 235 -41.89 28.27 -0.78
C ALA A 235 -41.78 27.00 -1.63
N TYR A 236 -40.93 26.03 -1.25
CA TYR A 236 -40.81 24.78 -2.01
C TYR A 236 -42.03 23.86 -1.82
N SER A 237 -42.70 23.90 -0.67
CA SER A 237 -43.92 23.11 -0.41
C SER A 237 -45.10 23.62 -1.22
N ALA A 238 -45.32 24.94 -1.24
CA ALA A 238 -46.33 25.58 -2.06
C ALA A 238 -46.06 25.34 -3.55
N ARG A 239 -44.79 25.44 -3.97
CA ARG A 239 -44.38 25.11 -5.34
C ARG A 239 -44.68 23.67 -5.70
N LEU A 240 -44.36 22.72 -4.82
CA LEU A 240 -44.56 21.30 -5.08
C LEU A 240 -46.03 21.01 -5.42
N VAL A 241 -46.96 21.50 -4.60
CA VAL A 241 -48.40 21.32 -4.81
C VAL A 241 -48.89 22.10 -6.04
N HIS A 242 -48.55 23.40 -6.12
CA HIS A 242 -49.04 24.25 -7.21
C HIS A 242 -48.53 23.79 -8.58
N ALA A 243 -47.24 23.45 -8.71
CA ALA A 243 -46.65 23.05 -9.98
C ALA A 243 -47.24 21.75 -10.52
N VAL A 244 -47.54 20.78 -9.65
CA VAL A 244 -48.08 19.48 -10.05
C VAL A 244 -49.57 19.57 -10.41
N PHE A 245 -50.38 20.22 -9.58
CA PHE A 245 -51.85 20.11 -9.70
C PHE A 245 -52.53 21.29 -10.39
N PHE A 246 -51.94 22.49 -10.34
CA PHE A 246 -52.62 23.73 -10.73
C PHE A 246 -51.94 24.48 -11.88
N ALA A 247 -50.61 24.47 -11.95
CA ALA A 247 -49.87 25.12 -13.02
C ALA A 247 -50.08 24.40 -14.37
N PRO A 248 -50.10 25.11 -15.50
CA PRO A 248 -50.12 24.48 -16.82
C PRO A 248 -48.78 23.75 -17.07
N PRO A 249 -48.80 22.50 -17.58
CA PRO A 249 -47.59 21.82 -18.01
C PRO A 249 -47.02 22.46 -19.28
N ARG A 250 -45.71 22.37 -19.49
CA ARG A 250 -45.05 22.86 -20.74
C ARG A 250 -45.12 21.83 -21.86
N HIS A 251 -45.13 20.55 -21.50
CA HIS A 251 -45.23 19.44 -22.44
C HIS A 251 -46.24 18.42 -21.91
N ALA A 252 -46.84 17.63 -22.78
CA ALA A 252 -47.75 16.57 -22.36
C ALA A 252 -47.02 15.46 -21.57
N PRO A 253 -47.65 14.91 -20.52
CA PRO A 253 -47.13 13.71 -19.85
C PRO A 253 -47.16 12.51 -20.80
N PRO A 254 -46.23 11.54 -20.65
CA PRO A 254 -46.20 10.32 -21.47
C PRO A 254 -47.47 9.46 -21.39
N LYS A 255 -48.14 9.44 -20.23
CA LYS A 255 -49.37 8.69 -19.99
C LYS A 255 -50.52 9.65 -19.69
N THR A 256 -51.74 9.18 -19.91
CA THR A 256 -52.95 9.89 -19.48
C THR A 256 -53.16 9.66 -17.99
N PRO A 257 -53.00 10.67 -17.12
CA PRO A 257 -53.07 10.48 -15.69
C PRO A 257 -54.50 10.15 -15.25
N HIS A 258 -54.65 9.24 -14.30
CA HIS A 258 -55.90 8.94 -13.60
C HIS A 258 -55.62 8.58 -12.14
N GLU A 259 -56.65 8.55 -11.29
CA GLU A 259 -56.50 8.05 -9.92
C GLU A 259 -56.06 6.57 -9.92
N PRO A 260 -55.07 6.19 -9.09
CA PRO A 260 -54.65 4.81 -8.97
C PRO A 260 -55.68 3.96 -8.20
N PRO A 261 -55.56 2.61 -8.24
CA PRO A 261 -56.37 1.73 -7.40
C PRO A 261 -56.26 2.06 -5.90
N TYR A 262 -57.35 1.83 -5.15
CA TYR A 262 -57.45 2.20 -3.74
C TYR A 262 -56.26 1.70 -2.88
N LEU A 263 -55.86 0.43 -3.04
CA LEU A 263 -54.77 -0.17 -2.26
C LEU A 263 -53.41 0.53 -2.46
N MET A 264 -53.20 1.18 -3.61
CA MET A 264 -51.96 1.93 -3.87
C MET A 264 -51.95 3.27 -3.13
N ARG A 265 -53.11 3.92 -2.97
CA ARG A 265 -53.23 5.25 -2.33
C ARG A 265 -53.59 5.21 -0.84
N ALA A 266 -54.22 4.14 -0.36
CA ALA A 266 -54.68 4.00 1.03
C ALA A 266 -53.58 4.27 2.09
N PRO A 267 -52.32 3.81 1.94
CA PRO A 267 -51.26 4.13 2.90
C PRO A 267 -50.96 5.64 2.98
N SER A 268 -50.96 6.33 1.84
CA SER A 268 -50.72 7.78 1.80
C SER A 268 -51.89 8.60 2.37
N GLU A 269 -53.13 8.12 2.18
CA GLU A 269 -54.33 8.70 2.78
C GLU A 269 -54.31 8.58 4.31
N LEU A 270 -53.97 7.40 4.84
CA LEU A 270 -53.85 7.17 6.28
C LEU A 270 -52.85 8.14 6.92
N LEU A 271 -51.68 8.32 6.29
CA LEU A 271 -50.66 9.24 6.79
C LEU A 271 -51.10 10.71 6.69
N ALA A 272 -51.85 11.10 5.66
CA ALA A 272 -52.43 12.45 5.57
C ALA A 272 -53.47 12.71 6.66
N VAL A 273 -54.32 11.72 6.97
CA VAL A 273 -55.25 11.80 8.10
C VAL A 273 -54.48 11.94 9.42
N LEU A 274 -53.40 11.17 9.60
CA LEU A 274 -52.57 11.28 10.80
C LEU A 274 -51.93 12.67 10.95
N CYS A 275 -51.50 13.31 9.86
CA CYS A 275 -51.02 14.70 9.88
C CYS A 275 -52.06 15.69 10.43
N ILE A 276 -53.35 15.47 10.16
CA ILE A 276 -54.46 16.30 10.67
C ILE A 276 -54.74 15.95 12.13
N LEU A 277 -54.89 14.66 12.46
CA LEU A 277 -55.23 14.21 13.81
C LEU A 277 -54.17 14.61 14.84
N VAL A 278 -52.88 14.45 14.51
CA VAL A 278 -51.78 14.89 15.38
C VAL A 278 -51.72 16.42 15.47
N GLY A 279 -52.12 17.14 14.42
CA GLY A 279 -52.20 18.60 14.45
C GLY A 279 -53.34 19.12 15.35
N LEU A 280 -54.53 18.53 15.27
CA LEU A 280 -55.70 18.95 16.03
C LEU A 280 -55.67 18.46 17.49
N PHE A 281 -55.15 17.26 17.73
CA PHE A 281 -55.14 16.61 19.04
C PHE A 281 -53.74 16.12 19.45
N PRO A 282 -52.72 17.00 19.51
CA PRO A 282 -51.33 16.61 19.74
C PRO A 282 -51.13 15.94 21.10
N ALA A 283 -51.77 16.45 22.17
CA ALA A 283 -51.68 15.88 23.51
C ALA A 283 -52.21 14.44 23.60
N LEU A 284 -53.32 14.14 22.90
CA LEU A 284 -53.90 12.79 22.88
C LEU A 284 -53.08 11.83 22.02
N MET A 285 -52.60 12.30 20.88
CA MET A 285 -51.98 11.44 19.87
C MET A 285 -50.49 11.19 20.08
N ALA A 286 -49.76 12.12 20.69
CA ALA A 286 -48.30 12.07 20.75
C ALA A 286 -47.73 11.93 22.18
N THR A 287 -48.37 12.49 23.22
CA THR A 287 -47.77 12.54 24.57
C THR A 287 -47.40 11.16 25.12
N TRP A 288 -48.23 10.13 24.91
CA TRP A 288 -47.98 8.76 25.38
C TRP A 288 -46.71 8.13 24.78
N LEU A 289 -46.31 8.56 23.58
CA LEU A 289 -45.10 8.11 22.89
C LEU A 289 -43.91 9.04 23.18
N MET A 290 -44.17 10.35 23.26
CA MET A 290 -43.16 11.38 23.44
C MET A 290 -42.56 11.38 24.85
N ALA A 291 -43.38 11.15 25.88
CA ALA A 291 -42.91 11.13 27.28
C ALA A 291 -41.77 10.11 27.53
N PRO A 292 -41.94 8.81 27.23
CA PRO A 292 -40.85 7.85 27.42
C PRO A 292 -39.68 8.07 26.45
N ALA A 293 -39.93 8.64 25.26
CA ALA A 293 -38.86 8.93 24.30
C ALA A 293 -37.94 10.07 24.76
N VAL A 294 -38.50 11.12 25.36
CA VAL A 294 -37.74 12.23 25.93
C VAL A 294 -37.00 11.78 27.19
N GLU A 295 -37.65 11.04 28.08
CA GLU A 295 -37.01 10.48 29.28
C GLU A 295 -35.81 9.59 28.91
N ALA A 296 -35.91 8.79 27.85
CA ALA A 296 -34.80 7.96 27.39
C ALA A 296 -33.59 8.75 26.83
N VAL A 297 -33.77 10.03 26.45
CA VAL A 297 -32.74 10.92 25.90
C VAL A 297 -32.20 11.89 26.94
N LEU A 298 -33.03 12.36 27.87
CA LEU A 298 -32.62 13.27 28.94
C LEU A 298 -32.21 12.54 30.22
N LEU A 299 -32.59 11.26 30.37
CA LEU A 299 -32.45 10.46 31.60
C LEU A 299 -33.28 10.99 32.79
N GLU A 300 -34.17 11.95 32.54
CA GLU A 300 -35.05 12.55 33.55
C GLU A 300 -36.45 12.76 32.96
N PRO A 301 -37.52 12.64 33.78
CA PRO A 301 -38.88 12.92 33.34
C PRO A 301 -39.06 14.41 33.05
N LEU A 302 -39.68 14.73 31.92
CA LEU A 302 -39.98 16.10 31.52
C LEU A 302 -41.49 16.32 31.52
N GLU A 303 -41.98 17.24 32.34
CA GLU A 303 -43.35 17.69 32.26
C GLU A 303 -43.51 18.66 31.07
N PHE A 304 -44.35 18.30 30.11
CA PHE A 304 -44.62 19.13 28.94
C PHE A 304 -46.09 19.09 28.55
N HIS A 305 -46.56 20.16 27.91
CA HIS A 305 -47.89 20.23 27.36
C HIS A 305 -47.82 20.54 25.86
N LEU A 306 -48.29 19.61 25.04
CA LEU A 306 -48.41 19.84 23.60
C LEU A 306 -49.73 20.54 23.30
N ALA A 307 -49.69 21.85 23.10
CA ALA A 307 -50.83 22.61 22.60
C ALA A 307 -50.67 22.94 21.11
N LEU A 308 -51.80 23.07 20.42
CA LEU A 308 -51.85 23.60 19.05
C LEU A 308 -51.56 25.12 19.03
N TRP A 309 -51.84 25.82 20.13
CA TRP A 309 -51.82 27.27 20.20
C TRP A 309 -51.33 27.71 21.58
N HIS A 310 -50.27 28.52 21.62
CA HIS A 310 -49.65 29.02 22.86
C HIS A 310 -49.89 30.53 23.10
N GLY A 311 -50.73 31.19 22.29
CA GLY A 311 -51.02 32.62 22.38
C GLY A 311 -50.38 33.43 21.25
N PHE A 312 -50.62 34.74 21.23
CA PHE A 312 -49.88 35.64 20.33
C PHE A 312 -48.47 35.88 20.91
N ASN A 313 -47.47 35.20 20.34
CA ASN A 313 -46.07 35.28 20.76
C ASN A 313 -45.14 35.52 19.56
N LEU A 314 -43.84 35.74 19.83
CA LEU A 314 -42.84 35.98 18.79
C LEU A 314 -42.63 34.75 17.86
N PRO A 315 -42.59 33.50 18.34
CA PRO A 315 -42.59 32.30 17.49
C PRO A 315 -43.75 32.23 16.48
N LEU A 316 -44.95 32.63 16.89
CA LEU A 316 -46.12 32.71 16.02
C LEU A 316 -45.94 33.81 14.96
N ALA A 317 -45.39 34.97 15.34
CA ALA A 317 -45.05 36.02 14.39
C ALA A 317 -44.01 35.55 13.36
N MET A 318 -42.96 34.83 13.79
CA MET A 318 -41.98 34.20 12.88
C MET A 318 -42.64 33.20 11.94
N SER A 319 -43.60 32.40 12.43
CA SER A 319 -44.37 31.46 11.61
C SER A 319 -45.25 32.18 10.58
N ALA A 320 -45.91 33.26 10.96
CA ALA A 320 -46.69 34.11 10.05
C ALA A 320 -45.81 34.76 8.98
N VAL A 321 -44.63 35.29 9.38
CA VAL A 321 -43.62 35.82 8.45
C VAL A 321 -43.13 34.72 7.51
N ALA A 322 -42.83 33.52 8.02
CA ALA A 322 -42.40 32.38 7.20
C ALA A 322 -43.46 32.00 6.16
N LEU A 323 -44.74 32.02 6.53
CA LEU A 323 -45.85 31.73 5.63
C LEU A 323 -46.00 32.81 4.54
N VAL A 324 -46.09 34.07 4.94
CA VAL A 324 -46.30 35.20 4.01
C VAL A 324 -45.09 35.38 3.09
N ALA A 325 -43.88 35.48 3.65
CA ALA A 325 -42.66 35.65 2.86
C ALA A 325 -42.35 34.40 2.02
N GLY A 326 -42.73 33.19 2.48
CA GLY A 326 -42.63 31.96 1.70
C GLY A 326 -43.51 31.96 0.46
N VAL A 327 -44.77 32.40 0.59
CA VAL A 327 -45.68 32.58 -0.55
C VAL A 327 -45.15 33.65 -1.51
N ILE A 328 -44.65 34.79 -1.01
CA ILE A 328 -44.03 35.83 -1.83
C ILE A 328 -42.80 35.28 -2.57
N THR A 329 -41.93 34.55 -1.89
CA THR A 329 -40.73 33.90 -2.46
C THR A 329 -41.11 32.92 -3.56
N TYR A 330 -42.19 32.17 -3.36
CA TYR A 330 -42.75 31.31 -4.39
C TYR A 330 -43.25 32.12 -5.60
N ILE A 331 -44.02 33.19 -5.42
CA ILE A 331 -44.49 34.05 -6.54
C ILE A 331 -43.30 34.62 -7.32
N LEU A 332 -42.23 35.02 -6.62
CA LEU A 332 -41.01 35.56 -7.21
C LEU A 332 -40.04 34.49 -7.73
N HIS A 333 -40.32 33.19 -7.53
CA HIS A 333 -39.36 32.11 -7.81
C HIS A 333 -38.89 32.08 -9.27
N ARG A 334 -39.72 32.56 -10.23
CA ARG A 334 -39.36 32.59 -11.66
C ARG A 334 -38.18 33.52 -11.90
N LYS A 335 -38.18 34.70 -11.27
CA LYS A 335 -37.09 35.67 -11.33
C LYS A 335 -35.85 35.14 -10.61
N ILE A 336 -36.04 34.51 -9.44
CA ILE A 336 -34.95 33.86 -8.68
C ILE A 336 -34.26 32.79 -9.55
N ARG A 337 -35.04 31.94 -10.23
CA ARG A 337 -34.47 30.91 -11.11
C ARG A 337 -33.73 31.50 -12.29
N GLN A 338 -34.21 32.60 -12.88
CA GLN A 338 -33.50 33.28 -13.97
C GLN A 338 -32.15 33.81 -13.49
N PHE A 339 -32.11 34.51 -12.35
CA PHE A 339 -30.87 35.01 -11.75
C PHE A 339 -29.86 33.89 -11.42
N VAL A 340 -30.34 32.76 -10.88
CA VAL A 340 -29.45 31.63 -10.52
C VAL A 340 -28.85 30.93 -11.74
N ARG A 341 -29.50 30.99 -12.90
CA ARG A 341 -28.98 30.36 -14.14
C ARG A 341 -27.69 31.01 -14.63
N ASP A 342 -27.41 32.24 -14.23
CA ASP A 342 -26.20 32.97 -14.63
C ASP A 342 -24.96 32.51 -13.84
N PHE A 343 -25.13 31.70 -12.79
CA PHE A 343 -24.04 31.13 -12.01
C PHE A 343 -23.74 29.69 -12.42
N PRO A 344 -22.45 29.27 -12.45
CA PRO A 344 -22.08 27.91 -12.78
C PRO A 344 -22.65 26.90 -11.77
N PRO A 345 -23.30 25.82 -12.22
CA PRO A 345 -23.85 24.82 -11.32
C PRO A 345 -22.71 24.08 -10.60
N ARG A 346 -22.66 24.18 -9.27
CA ARG A 346 -21.77 23.35 -8.44
C ARG A 346 -22.53 22.10 -7.98
N ASP A 347 -22.10 20.95 -8.48
CA ASP A 347 -22.61 19.65 -8.06
C ASP A 347 -21.68 19.06 -6.99
N ALA A 348 -22.23 18.82 -5.80
CA ALA A 348 -21.47 18.27 -4.69
C ALA A 348 -20.95 16.84 -4.97
N SER A 349 -21.61 16.06 -5.84
CA SER A 349 -21.10 14.73 -6.25
C SER A 349 -19.83 14.84 -7.06
N ARG A 350 -19.79 15.78 -8.02
CA ARG A 350 -18.59 16.00 -8.85
C ARG A 350 -17.39 16.48 -8.04
N ILE A 351 -17.64 17.26 -6.99
CA ILE A 351 -16.59 17.67 -6.04
C ILE A 351 -16.04 16.43 -5.32
N PHE A 352 -16.91 15.56 -4.80
CA PHE A 352 -16.51 14.32 -4.14
C PHE A 352 -15.73 13.39 -5.09
N GLU A 353 -16.24 13.15 -6.31
CA GLU A 353 -15.59 12.35 -7.34
C GLU A 353 -14.19 12.89 -7.68
N GLY A 354 -14.06 14.22 -7.86
CA GLY A 354 -12.77 14.84 -8.12
C GLY A 354 -11.76 14.70 -6.97
N VAL A 355 -12.23 14.71 -5.71
CA VAL A 355 -11.38 14.43 -4.55
C VAL A 355 -10.90 12.98 -4.56
N ILE A 356 -11.78 12.01 -4.82
CA ILE A 356 -11.43 10.59 -4.88
C ILE A 356 -10.44 10.30 -6.02
N GLN A 357 -10.66 10.89 -7.20
CA GLN A 357 -9.74 10.77 -8.33
C GLN A 357 -8.36 11.37 -8.00
N CYS A 358 -8.33 12.56 -7.41
CA CYS A 358 -7.06 13.18 -6.99
C CYS A 358 -6.29 12.31 -5.98
N ILE A 359 -6.98 11.62 -5.06
CA ILE A 359 -6.36 10.66 -4.15
C ILE A 359 -5.78 9.47 -4.92
N GLY A 360 -6.54 8.90 -5.86
CA GLY A 360 -6.09 7.80 -6.72
C GLY A 360 -4.86 8.16 -7.53
N ASP A 361 -4.92 9.26 -8.30
CA ASP A 361 -3.82 9.74 -9.13
C ASP A 361 -2.55 10.03 -8.30
N ARG A 362 -2.72 10.57 -7.09
CA ARG A 362 -1.58 10.81 -6.18
C ARG A 362 -0.98 9.51 -5.68
N ALA A 363 -1.81 8.53 -5.32
CA ALA A 363 -1.33 7.23 -4.87
C ALA A 363 -0.57 6.48 -5.97
N GLU A 364 -1.08 6.54 -7.22
CA GLU A 364 -0.42 5.98 -8.38
C GLU A 364 0.94 6.66 -8.63
N ARG A 365 1.00 7.99 -8.65
CA ARG A 365 2.26 8.73 -8.80
C ARG A 365 3.28 8.42 -7.71
N ILE A 366 2.84 8.26 -6.46
CA ILE A 366 3.72 7.87 -5.35
C ILE A 366 4.29 6.47 -5.61
N THR A 367 3.43 5.55 -6.05
CA THR A 367 3.83 4.18 -6.37
C THR A 367 4.84 4.15 -7.51
N GLU A 368 4.57 4.83 -8.63
CA GLU A 368 5.50 4.92 -9.77
C GLU A 368 6.82 5.63 -9.43
N CYS A 369 6.81 6.52 -8.44
CA CYS A 369 8.04 7.16 -7.97
C CYS A 369 8.96 6.16 -7.28
N VAL A 370 8.39 5.28 -6.45
CA VAL A 370 9.10 4.30 -5.61
C VAL A 370 9.39 3.01 -6.37
N ASP A 371 8.39 2.43 -7.04
CA ASP A 371 8.46 1.18 -7.78
C ASP A 371 8.41 1.45 -9.29
N ASN A 372 9.58 1.78 -9.85
CA ASN A 372 9.74 2.04 -11.27
C ASN A 372 10.57 0.96 -11.99
N ALA A 373 10.65 -0.24 -11.41
CA ALA A 373 11.47 -1.37 -11.86
C ALA A 373 12.98 -1.07 -12.01
N SER A 374 13.49 0.05 -11.46
CA SER A 374 14.91 0.38 -11.54
C SER A 374 15.69 -0.19 -10.36
N LEU A 375 16.55 -1.18 -10.64
CA LEU A 375 17.48 -1.74 -9.64
C LEU A 375 18.30 -0.63 -8.95
N GLN A 376 18.75 0.39 -9.67
CA GLN A 376 19.51 1.51 -9.10
C GLN A 376 18.71 2.28 -8.05
N ARG A 377 17.40 2.50 -8.27
CA ARG A 377 16.55 3.17 -7.28
C ARG A 377 16.32 2.30 -6.06
N PHE A 378 16.06 1.00 -6.25
CA PHE A 378 15.94 0.06 -5.13
C PHE A 378 17.23 -0.02 -4.31
N MET A 379 18.39 -0.06 -4.96
CA MET A 379 19.68 0.02 -4.27
C MET A 379 19.85 1.35 -3.54
N THR A 380 19.45 2.48 -4.15
CA THR A 380 19.49 3.79 -3.48
C THR A 380 18.62 3.78 -2.21
N LEU A 381 17.40 3.24 -2.28
CA LEU A 381 16.49 3.12 -1.15
C LEU A 381 17.08 2.22 -0.05
N LEU A 382 17.59 1.05 -0.41
CA LEU A 382 18.22 0.09 0.51
C LEU A 382 19.42 0.71 1.24
N LEU A 383 20.32 1.36 0.50
CA LEU A 383 21.50 2.02 1.05
C LEU A 383 21.12 3.22 1.92
N THR A 384 20.10 3.99 1.51
CA THR A 384 19.59 5.10 2.32
C THR A 384 18.95 4.60 3.62
N ALA A 385 18.16 3.54 3.57
CA ALA A 385 17.57 2.93 4.76
C ALA A 385 18.65 2.37 5.70
N SER A 386 19.65 1.68 5.15
CA SER A 386 20.80 1.15 5.92
C SER A 386 21.60 2.28 6.57
N LEU A 387 21.82 3.38 5.84
CA LEU A 387 22.47 4.59 6.34
C LEU A 387 21.68 5.19 7.51
N VAL A 388 20.36 5.36 7.36
CA VAL A 388 19.51 5.92 8.42
C VAL A 388 19.52 5.05 9.66
N VAL A 389 19.34 3.73 9.52
CA VAL A 389 19.34 2.79 10.65
C VAL A 389 20.70 2.78 11.36
N GLY A 390 21.80 2.68 10.60
CA GLY A 390 23.14 2.70 11.18
C GLY A 390 23.47 4.05 11.83
N ALA A 391 23.03 5.16 11.25
CA ALA A 391 23.22 6.50 11.81
C ALA A 391 22.41 6.69 13.11
N ILE A 392 21.16 6.19 13.18
CA ILE A 392 20.37 6.19 14.42
C ILE A 392 21.11 5.38 15.51
N GLY A 393 21.64 4.20 15.17
CA GLY A 393 22.40 3.38 16.10
C GLY A 393 23.64 4.09 16.65
N LEU A 394 24.42 4.75 15.79
CA LEU A 394 25.57 5.55 16.22
C LEU A 394 25.17 6.80 17.01
N ALA A 395 24.08 7.47 16.64
CA ALA A 395 23.63 8.69 17.31
C ALA A 395 23.16 8.44 18.76
N GLN A 396 22.80 7.20 19.10
CA GLN A 396 22.46 6.80 20.46
C GLN A 396 23.68 6.55 21.35
N MET A 397 24.90 6.58 20.80
CA MET A 397 26.12 6.32 21.56
C MET A 397 26.76 7.62 22.05
N ASP A 398 27.07 7.68 23.35
CA ASP A 398 27.73 8.85 23.96
C ASP A 398 29.20 9.00 23.49
N THR A 399 29.90 7.88 23.30
CA THR A 399 31.31 7.86 22.83
C THR A 399 31.54 6.80 21.76
N LEU A 400 32.28 7.15 20.71
CA LEU A 400 32.66 6.21 19.66
C LEU A 400 33.76 5.25 20.13
N THR A 401 34.78 5.76 20.83
CA THR A 401 35.90 4.95 21.34
C THR A 401 35.51 4.22 22.63
N GLY A 402 35.76 2.91 22.66
CA GLY A 402 35.62 2.07 23.85
C GLY A 402 36.88 1.99 24.72
N ALA A 403 36.79 1.21 25.79
CA ALA A 403 37.82 1.12 26.84
C ALA A 403 39.19 0.57 26.36
N LYS A 404 39.24 -0.24 25.29
CA LYS A 404 40.50 -0.76 24.74
C LYS A 404 41.34 0.32 24.06
N GLY A 405 40.72 1.43 23.66
CA GLY A 405 41.39 2.51 22.93
C GLY A 405 41.98 2.07 21.59
N ASN A 406 42.91 2.86 21.06
CA ASN A 406 43.55 2.60 19.77
C ASN A 406 44.85 1.83 19.96
N GLN A 407 45.12 0.88 19.06
CA GLN A 407 46.40 0.19 18.96
C GLN A 407 47.43 1.07 18.20
N PRO A 408 48.74 0.89 18.45
CA PRO A 408 49.78 1.60 17.70
C PRO A 408 49.73 1.25 16.21
N VAL A 409 49.95 2.25 15.36
CA VAL A 409 49.89 2.08 13.90
C VAL A 409 51.20 1.47 13.39
N ASP A 410 51.12 0.27 12.81
CA ASP A 410 52.20 -0.39 12.08
C ASP A 410 52.33 0.21 10.67
N GLY A 411 53.56 0.53 10.24
CA GLY A 411 53.83 1.06 8.90
C GLY A 411 53.38 0.12 7.78
N VAL A 412 53.47 -1.20 7.98
CA VAL A 412 53.00 -2.20 6.99
C VAL A 412 51.48 -2.16 6.86
N LEU A 413 50.76 -2.07 7.99
CA LEU A 413 49.30 -1.96 8.00
C LEU A 413 48.84 -0.65 7.36
N LEU A 414 49.54 0.46 7.63
CA LEU A 414 49.23 1.76 7.03
C LEU A 414 49.39 1.72 5.51
N VAL A 415 50.49 1.16 5.00
CA VAL A 415 50.72 1.02 3.56
C VAL A 415 49.66 0.10 2.93
N GLY A 416 49.35 -1.04 3.55
CA GLY A 416 48.30 -1.95 3.09
C GLY A 416 46.93 -1.27 3.03
N ALA A 417 46.56 -0.51 4.05
CA ALA A 417 45.31 0.26 4.10
C ALA A 417 45.27 1.35 3.02
N LEU A 418 46.35 2.10 2.83
CA LEU A 418 46.44 3.12 1.78
C LEU A 418 46.31 2.51 0.38
N LEU A 419 46.93 1.35 0.16
CA LEU A 419 46.78 0.60 -1.10
C LEU A 419 45.36 0.09 -1.32
N LEU A 420 44.68 -0.41 -0.27
CA LEU A 420 43.26 -0.81 -0.34
C LEU A 420 42.35 0.38 -0.66
N VAL A 421 42.56 1.53 -0.02
CA VAL A 421 41.81 2.77 -0.30
C VAL A 421 42.06 3.22 -1.75
N PHE A 422 43.32 3.26 -2.18
CA PHE A 422 43.70 3.66 -3.53
C PHE A 422 43.06 2.75 -4.59
N THR A 423 43.14 1.43 -4.40
CA THR A 423 42.59 0.44 -5.34
C THR A 423 41.06 0.42 -5.33
N GLY A 424 40.42 0.62 -4.18
CA GLY A 424 38.97 0.77 -4.07
C GLY A 424 38.45 2.01 -4.82
N ILE A 425 39.05 3.18 -4.58
CA ILE A 425 38.73 4.42 -5.31
C ILE A 425 39.06 4.26 -6.80
N GLY A 426 40.21 3.66 -7.11
CA GLY A 426 40.63 3.36 -8.48
C GLY A 426 39.62 2.48 -9.22
N THR A 427 39.08 1.45 -8.58
CA THR A 427 38.03 0.58 -9.14
C THR A 427 36.77 1.37 -9.48
N ALA A 428 36.33 2.27 -8.60
CA ALA A 428 35.14 3.10 -8.82
C ALA A 428 35.35 4.13 -9.96
N ILE A 429 36.52 4.79 -10.00
CA ILE A 429 36.88 5.75 -11.07
C ILE A 429 36.98 5.04 -12.42
N THR A 430 37.55 3.83 -12.43
CA THR A 430 37.81 3.06 -13.66
C THR A 430 36.66 2.13 -14.06
N HIS A 431 35.51 2.14 -13.37
CA HIS A 431 34.39 1.21 -13.61
C HIS A 431 33.93 1.11 -15.09
N ARG A 432 34.18 2.15 -15.88
CA ARG A 432 33.83 2.19 -17.31
C ARG A 432 34.76 1.39 -18.20
N HIS A 433 35.99 1.17 -17.75
CA HIS A 433 36.98 0.31 -18.40
C HIS A 433 36.96 -1.02 -17.65
N ARG A 434 36.06 -1.92 -18.06
CA ARG A 434 35.72 -3.12 -17.29
C ARG A 434 36.93 -3.99 -16.96
N LEU A 435 37.84 -4.16 -17.92
CA LEU A 435 39.09 -4.90 -17.70
C LEU A 435 39.99 -4.25 -16.64
N ILE A 436 40.17 -2.92 -16.69
CA ILE A 436 40.99 -2.20 -15.71
C ILE A 436 40.35 -2.27 -14.32
N SER A 437 39.04 -2.10 -14.24
CA SER A 437 38.27 -2.21 -12.99
C SER A 437 38.38 -3.62 -12.38
N LEU A 438 38.30 -4.66 -13.22
CA LEU A 438 38.49 -6.05 -12.82
C LEU A 438 39.93 -6.33 -12.35
N LEU A 439 40.94 -5.76 -13.02
CA LEU A 439 42.34 -5.85 -12.55
C LEU A 439 42.52 -5.15 -11.19
N MET A 440 41.92 -3.97 -11.00
CA MET A 440 41.97 -3.27 -9.70
C MET A 440 41.27 -4.07 -8.60
N LEU A 441 40.13 -4.70 -8.89
CA LEU A 441 39.43 -5.60 -7.96
C LEU A 441 40.31 -6.78 -7.54
N SER A 442 41.11 -7.33 -8.45
CA SER A 442 42.05 -8.40 -8.13
C SER A 442 43.20 -7.96 -7.23
N VAL A 443 43.69 -6.74 -7.41
CA VAL A 443 44.65 -6.15 -6.46
C VAL A 443 44.02 -6.02 -5.07
N VAL A 444 42.74 -5.65 -4.97
CA VAL A 444 42.01 -5.65 -3.69
C VAL A 444 41.96 -7.06 -3.10
N GLY A 445 41.59 -8.08 -3.88
CA GLY A 445 41.57 -9.48 -3.43
C GLY A 445 42.92 -9.99 -2.91
N LEU A 446 44.01 -9.64 -3.59
CA LEU A 446 45.37 -9.96 -3.15
C LEU A 446 45.74 -9.26 -1.83
N LEU A 447 45.43 -7.96 -1.70
CA LEU A 447 45.69 -7.20 -0.48
C LEU A 447 44.87 -7.74 0.71
N VAL A 448 43.64 -8.20 0.47
CA VAL A 448 42.81 -8.87 1.48
C VAL A 448 43.44 -10.21 1.90
N SER A 449 43.94 -11.03 0.97
CA SER A 449 44.64 -12.27 1.28
C SER A 449 45.91 -12.02 2.14
N LEU A 450 46.69 -10.99 1.80
CA LEU A 450 47.85 -10.57 2.61
C LEU A 450 47.43 -10.07 4.00
N THR A 451 46.27 -9.42 4.10
CA THR A 451 45.70 -8.99 5.39
C THR A 451 45.33 -10.19 6.26
N PHE A 452 44.68 -11.22 5.69
CA PHE A 452 44.41 -12.46 6.41
C PHE A 452 45.69 -13.16 6.88
N ALA A 453 46.72 -13.23 6.03
CA ALA A 453 48.01 -13.77 6.43
C ALA A 453 48.65 -12.98 7.57
N ARG A 454 48.56 -11.64 7.56
CA ARG A 454 49.08 -10.77 8.63
C ARG A 454 48.37 -11.00 9.97
N PHE A 455 47.07 -11.25 9.95
CA PHE A 455 46.26 -11.56 11.12
C PHE A 455 46.23 -13.06 11.47
N SER A 456 47.21 -13.83 10.99
CA SER A 456 47.37 -15.26 11.30
C SER A 456 46.16 -16.13 10.91
N ALA A 457 45.49 -15.79 9.80
CA ALA A 457 44.40 -16.56 9.21
C ALA A 457 44.85 -17.21 7.87
N PRO A 458 45.75 -18.21 7.89
CA PRO A 458 46.34 -18.79 6.68
C PRO A 458 45.31 -19.53 5.80
N ASP A 459 44.32 -20.21 6.40
CA ASP A 459 43.26 -20.89 5.65
C ASP A 459 42.43 -19.89 4.83
N LEU A 460 42.05 -18.76 5.45
CA LEU A 460 41.33 -17.68 4.77
C LEU A 460 42.18 -17.03 3.67
N ALA A 461 43.49 -16.90 3.88
CA ALA A 461 44.39 -16.36 2.87
C ALA A 461 44.46 -17.26 1.63
N LEU A 462 44.56 -18.58 1.82
CA LEU A 462 44.62 -19.58 0.75
C LEU A 462 43.28 -19.72 0.01
N THR A 463 42.16 -19.74 0.73
CA THR A 463 40.82 -19.74 0.11
C THR A 463 40.62 -18.47 -0.71
N GLN A 464 40.88 -17.29 -0.15
CA GLN A 464 40.71 -16.01 -0.83
C GLN A 464 41.52 -15.94 -2.12
N LEU A 465 42.79 -16.36 -2.09
CA LEU A 465 43.65 -16.36 -3.28
C LEU A 465 43.10 -17.31 -4.37
N SER A 466 42.67 -18.50 -3.97
CA SER A 466 42.14 -19.50 -4.91
C SER A 466 40.80 -19.07 -5.51
N VAL A 467 39.90 -18.54 -4.68
CA VAL A 467 38.60 -18.00 -5.12
C VAL A 467 38.82 -16.83 -6.07
N GLU A 468 39.75 -15.91 -5.75
CA GLU A 468 40.06 -14.76 -6.59
C GLU A 468 40.50 -15.19 -8.01
N VAL A 469 41.37 -16.19 -8.11
CA VAL A 469 41.78 -16.72 -9.43
C VAL A 469 40.59 -17.28 -10.20
N VAL A 470 39.73 -18.07 -9.54
CA VAL A 470 38.53 -18.65 -10.18
C VAL A 470 37.56 -17.56 -10.63
N THR A 471 37.20 -16.64 -9.74
CA THR A 471 36.23 -15.56 -10.03
C THR A 471 36.73 -14.65 -11.13
N MET A 472 38.02 -14.29 -11.12
CA MET A 472 38.64 -13.48 -12.17
C MET A 472 38.55 -14.14 -13.54
N ILE A 473 38.85 -15.44 -13.65
CA ILE A 473 38.73 -16.16 -14.91
C ILE A 473 37.28 -16.19 -15.40
N LEU A 474 36.33 -16.49 -14.50
CA LEU A 474 34.90 -16.53 -14.84
C LEU A 474 34.37 -15.15 -15.27
N LEU A 475 34.75 -14.08 -14.57
CA LEU A 475 34.37 -12.72 -14.90
C LEU A 475 35.03 -12.25 -16.21
N MET A 476 36.30 -12.58 -16.46
CA MET A 476 36.96 -12.29 -17.73
C MET A 476 36.26 -12.99 -18.90
N LEU A 477 35.87 -14.24 -18.72
CA LEU A 477 35.12 -14.99 -19.74
C LEU A 477 33.73 -14.36 -20.00
N ALA A 478 33.06 -13.85 -18.96
CA ALA A 478 31.81 -13.12 -19.13
C ALA A 478 32.01 -11.75 -19.81
N LEU A 479 33.08 -11.03 -19.46
CA LEU A 479 33.43 -9.74 -20.06
C LEU A 479 33.74 -9.84 -21.56
N PHE A 480 34.21 -10.98 -22.03
CA PHE A 480 34.41 -11.23 -23.46
C PHE A 480 33.15 -10.99 -24.29
N PHE A 481 31.96 -11.26 -23.73
CA PHE A 481 30.67 -11.09 -24.41
C PHE A 481 30.05 -9.69 -24.24
N LEU A 482 30.66 -8.82 -23.44
CA LEU A 482 30.09 -7.54 -23.08
C LEU A 482 30.90 -6.37 -23.67
N PRO A 483 30.26 -5.20 -23.89
CA PRO A 483 30.99 -4.00 -24.31
C PRO A 483 32.07 -3.64 -23.30
N GLN A 484 33.31 -3.45 -23.78
CA GLN A 484 34.47 -3.14 -22.92
C GLN A 484 34.39 -1.74 -22.29
N LYS A 485 33.64 -0.82 -22.93
CA LYS A 485 33.36 0.54 -22.45
C LYS A 485 31.86 0.73 -22.23
N THR A 486 31.48 1.28 -21.08
CA THR A 486 30.09 1.64 -20.79
C THR A 486 29.80 3.11 -21.11
N PRO A 487 28.63 3.45 -21.67
CA PRO A 487 28.25 4.83 -21.99
C PRO A 487 28.07 5.70 -20.73
N ARG A 488 28.09 7.04 -20.91
CA ARG A 488 27.81 8.02 -19.85
C ARG A 488 26.29 8.22 -19.71
N GLU A 489 25.65 7.50 -18.78
CA GLU A 489 24.19 7.62 -18.57
C GLU A 489 23.80 8.40 -17.29
N SER A 490 24.73 8.64 -16.37
CA SER A 490 24.46 9.31 -15.10
C SER A 490 24.68 10.82 -15.17
N THR A 491 23.74 11.59 -14.60
CA THR A 491 23.88 13.04 -14.43
C THR A 491 24.83 13.39 -13.28
N PRO A 492 25.46 14.58 -13.28
CA PRO A 492 26.34 15.01 -12.18
C PRO A 492 25.65 15.01 -10.82
N ALA A 493 24.37 15.40 -10.76
CA ALA A 493 23.58 15.38 -9.53
C ALA A 493 23.38 13.96 -8.98
N ARG A 494 23.16 12.96 -9.86
CA ARG A 494 23.06 11.56 -9.45
C ARG A 494 24.39 11.05 -8.92
N ALA A 495 25.49 11.38 -9.59
CA ALA A 495 26.83 11.02 -9.13
C ALA A 495 27.15 11.63 -7.76
N LEU A 496 26.79 12.89 -7.52
CA LEU A 496 26.96 13.53 -6.22
C LEU A 496 26.12 12.86 -5.13
N ARG A 497 24.85 12.55 -5.42
CA ARG A 497 23.99 11.80 -4.50
C ARG A 497 24.62 10.45 -4.12
N ASP A 498 25.04 9.69 -5.12
CA ASP A 498 25.62 8.35 -4.90
C ASP A 498 26.94 8.46 -4.12
N LEU A 499 27.76 9.47 -4.39
CA LEU A 499 28.97 9.76 -3.62
C LEU A 499 28.64 10.07 -2.15
N VAL A 500 27.67 10.94 -1.89
CA VAL A 500 27.24 11.29 -0.52
C VAL A 500 26.70 10.06 0.20
N LEU A 501 25.86 9.25 -0.44
CA LEU A 501 25.31 8.03 0.13
C LEU A 501 26.39 6.99 0.46
N CYS A 502 27.28 6.70 -0.49
CA CYS A 502 28.36 5.73 -0.29
C CYS A 502 29.36 6.19 0.77
N THR A 503 29.70 7.49 0.79
CA THR A 503 30.62 8.05 1.80
C THR A 503 29.98 8.07 3.18
N GLY A 504 28.70 8.47 3.26
CA GLY A 504 27.95 8.45 4.52
C GLY A 504 27.81 7.05 5.08
N LEU A 505 27.39 6.08 4.25
CA LEU A 505 27.24 4.69 4.68
C LEU A 505 28.58 4.07 5.06
N GLY A 506 29.63 4.30 4.26
CA GLY A 506 30.98 3.87 4.58
C GLY A 506 31.47 4.44 5.91
N GLY A 507 31.21 5.73 6.18
CA GLY A 507 31.54 6.36 7.45
C GLY A 507 30.78 5.76 8.63
N VAL A 508 29.48 5.49 8.48
CA VAL A 508 28.66 4.83 9.52
C VAL A 508 29.15 3.41 9.79
N ILE A 509 29.40 2.60 8.76
CA ILE A 509 29.92 1.24 8.93
C ILE A 509 31.30 1.26 9.57
N ALA A 510 32.18 2.18 9.15
CA ALA A 510 33.49 2.36 9.76
C ALA A 510 33.39 2.76 11.24
N GLY A 511 32.48 3.67 11.58
CA GLY A 511 32.22 4.09 12.97
C GLY A 511 31.68 2.95 13.83
N LEU A 512 30.75 2.14 13.31
CA LEU A 512 30.25 0.95 14.00
C LEU A 512 31.36 -0.09 14.21
N ASN A 513 32.15 -0.36 13.17
CA ASN A 513 33.27 -1.31 13.28
C ASN A 513 34.33 -0.82 14.28
N TYR A 514 34.67 0.46 14.25
CA TYR A 514 35.56 1.09 15.22
C TYR A 514 35.04 0.98 16.66
N THR A 515 33.73 1.17 16.82
CA THR A 515 33.05 1.05 18.12
C THR A 515 33.16 -0.37 18.69
N VAL A 516 32.95 -1.39 17.85
CA VAL A 516 33.06 -2.80 18.24
C VAL A 516 34.50 -3.18 18.57
N LEU A 517 35.46 -2.82 17.72
CA LEU A 517 36.88 -3.20 17.88
C LEU A 517 37.56 -2.54 19.08
N THR A 518 37.06 -1.39 19.56
CA THR A 518 37.60 -0.69 20.73
C THR A 518 36.96 -1.11 22.06
N ARG A 519 36.08 -2.12 22.05
CA ARG A 519 35.37 -2.62 23.24
C ARG A 519 35.71 -4.08 23.53
N ASP A 520 35.45 -4.48 24.78
CA ASP A 520 35.44 -5.90 25.14
C ASP A 520 34.18 -6.57 24.61
N THR A 521 34.37 -7.75 24.03
CA THR A 521 33.29 -8.60 23.52
C THR A 521 33.45 -9.97 24.14
N GLU A 522 32.34 -10.56 24.58
CA GLU A 522 32.32 -11.95 25.02
C GLU A 522 32.72 -12.84 23.83
N SER A 523 33.64 -13.77 24.05
CA SER A 523 34.16 -14.67 23.02
C SER A 523 34.01 -16.11 23.45
N ILE A 524 33.77 -16.98 22.47
CA ILE A 524 33.74 -18.44 22.63
C ILE A 524 35.02 -19.10 22.08
N SER A 525 36.05 -18.31 21.74
CA SER A 525 37.30 -18.81 21.15
C SER A 525 38.03 -19.80 22.07
N ASP A 526 38.04 -19.57 23.38
CA ASP A 526 38.75 -20.41 24.35
C ASP A 526 38.21 -21.85 24.32
N PHE A 527 36.88 -22.01 24.22
CA PHE A 527 36.26 -23.32 24.08
C PHE A 527 36.80 -24.09 22.86
N PHE A 528 36.91 -23.44 21.70
CA PHE A 528 37.41 -24.09 20.49
C PHE A 528 38.91 -24.40 20.57
N LEU A 529 39.71 -23.53 21.17
CA LEU A 529 41.14 -23.78 21.37
C LEU A 529 41.36 -24.99 22.28
N ASP A 530 40.60 -25.09 23.37
CA ASP A 530 40.71 -26.19 24.34
C ASP A 530 40.15 -27.52 23.80
N ASN A 531 39.13 -27.47 22.92
CA ASN A 531 38.41 -28.67 22.48
C ASN A 531 38.73 -29.16 21.06
N SER A 532 39.53 -28.44 20.26
CA SER A 532 39.79 -28.86 18.86
C SER A 532 40.50 -30.21 18.75
N VAL A 533 41.50 -30.47 19.61
CA VAL A 533 42.20 -31.75 19.65
C VAL A 533 41.40 -32.82 20.39
N PRO A 534 40.97 -32.62 21.67
CA PRO A 534 40.30 -33.69 22.41
C PRO A 534 38.87 -33.98 21.91
N GLY A 535 38.19 -33.01 21.30
CA GLY A 535 36.84 -33.16 20.77
C GLY A 535 36.80 -33.51 19.28
N GLY A 536 37.60 -32.83 18.45
CA GLY A 536 37.55 -32.94 16.99
C GLY A 536 38.75 -33.66 16.35
N GLY A 537 39.77 -34.05 17.12
CA GLY A 537 40.92 -34.83 16.64
C GLY A 537 41.93 -34.05 15.78
N GLY A 538 41.87 -32.72 15.74
CA GLY A 538 42.69 -31.94 14.81
C GLY A 538 43.36 -30.72 15.43
N HIS A 539 44.59 -30.44 14.99
CA HIS A 539 45.33 -29.24 15.39
C HIS A 539 44.92 -27.98 14.61
N ASN A 540 44.32 -28.14 13.42
CA ASN A 540 43.80 -27.00 12.67
C ASN A 540 42.42 -26.60 13.20
N VAL A 541 42.39 -25.70 14.18
CA VAL A 541 41.18 -25.19 14.83
C VAL A 541 40.15 -24.69 13.80
N VAL A 542 40.57 -24.01 12.74
CA VAL A 542 39.65 -23.48 11.72
C VAL A 542 38.99 -24.63 10.96
N ASN A 543 39.77 -25.58 10.46
CA ASN A 543 39.23 -26.72 9.73
C ASN A 543 38.32 -27.57 10.63
N VAL A 544 38.73 -27.86 11.87
CA VAL A 544 37.93 -28.61 12.84
C VAL A 544 36.61 -27.91 13.14
N ILE A 545 36.59 -26.58 13.27
CA ILE A 545 35.33 -25.83 13.38
C ILE A 545 34.46 -26.05 12.14
N LEU A 546 35.01 -25.94 10.93
CA LEU A 546 34.24 -26.03 9.69
C LEU A 546 33.71 -27.44 9.41
N VAL A 547 34.43 -28.50 9.77
CA VAL A 547 34.04 -29.88 9.40
C VAL A 547 33.41 -30.68 10.53
N ASP A 548 33.59 -30.25 11.78
CA ASP A 548 33.08 -30.95 12.97
C ASP A 548 32.14 -30.04 13.79
N PHE A 549 32.67 -29.12 14.60
CA PHE A 549 31.85 -28.31 15.52
C PHE A 549 30.70 -27.54 14.82
N ARG A 550 30.97 -27.02 13.62
CA ARG A 550 30.04 -26.29 12.76
C ARG A 550 29.97 -26.88 11.35
N GLY A 551 30.11 -28.21 11.25
CA GLY A 551 29.95 -28.96 10.00
C GLY A 551 28.65 -28.66 9.22
N PHE A 552 27.60 -28.29 9.95
CA PHE A 552 26.31 -27.93 9.36
C PHE A 552 26.37 -26.66 8.50
N ASP A 553 27.16 -25.65 8.92
CA ASP A 553 27.35 -24.41 8.18
C ASP A 553 28.03 -24.71 6.84
N THR A 554 29.09 -25.52 6.85
CA THR A 554 29.82 -25.94 5.64
C THR A 554 28.96 -26.82 4.72
N LEU A 555 28.11 -27.70 5.26
CA LEU A 555 27.13 -28.45 4.46
C LEU A 555 26.17 -27.50 3.72
N GLY A 556 25.72 -26.44 4.40
CA GLY A 556 24.90 -25.38 3.81
C GLY A 556 25.64 -24.64 2.68
N GLU A 557 26.88 -24.23 2.91
CA GLU A 557 27.70 -23.51 1.94
C GLU A 557 27.94 -24.31 0.65
N ILE A 558 28.33 -25.59 0.75
CA ILE A 558 28.54 -26.43 -0.45
C ILE A 558 27.23 -26.70 -1.19
N THR A 559 26.12 -26.76 -0.46
CA THR A 559 24.78 -26.89 -1.06
C THR A 559 24.43 -25.62 -1.85
N VAL A 560 24.67 -24.43 -1.27
CA VAL A 560 24.49 -23.15 -1.97
C VAL A 560 25.37 -23.07 -3.21
N LEU A 561 26.63 -23.50 -3.13
CA LEU A 561 27.55 -23.53 -4.28
C LEU A 561 27.06 -24.47 -5.40
N ALA A 562 26.61 -25.67 -5.05
CA ALA A 562 26.05 -26.63 -6.00
C ALA A 562 24.77 -26.08 -6.66
N ILE A 563 23.86 -25.48 -5.88
CA ILE A 563 22.64 -24.84 -6.39
C ILE A 563 22.99 -23.66 -7.31
N ALA A 564 23.94 -22.80 -6.94
CA ALA A 564 24.37 -21.67 -7.76
C ALA A 564 24.90 -22.16 -9.13
N GLY A 565 25.73 -23.21 -9.12
CA GLY A 565 26.20 -23.82 -10.35
C GLY A 565 25.09 -24.43 -11.20
N LEU A 566 24.09 -25.09 -10.59
CA LEU A 566 22.92 -25.63 -11.29
C LEU A 566 22.02 -24.53 -11.85
N ALA A 567 21.85 -23.43 -11.11
CA ALA A 567 21.11 -22.25 -11.56
C ALA A 567 21.79 -21.62 -12.77
N ILE A 568 23.11 -21.44 -12.73
CA ILE A 568 23.90 -20.96 -13.87
C ILE A 568 23.74 -21.91 -15.07
N PHE A 569 23.86 -23.22 -14.86
CA PHE A 569 23.62 -24.21 -15.91
C PHE A 569 22.23 -24.04 -16.56
N LYS A 570 21.18 -23.86 -15.74
CA LYS A 570 19.81 -23.69 -16.24
C LYS A 570 19.59 -22.34 -16.93
N LEU A 571 20.13 -21.24 -16.39
CA LEU A 571 20.00 -19.89 -16.96
C LEU A 571 20.73 -19.75 -18.29
N LEU A 572 21.89 -20.40 -18.42
CA LEU A 572 22.67 -20.39 -19.65
C LEU A 572 22.20 -21.43 -20.67
N ASN A 573 21.33 -22.37 -20.27
CA ASN A 573 20.79 -23.37 -21.17
C ASN A 573 20.03 -22.68 -22.31
N ARG A 574 20.45 -22.96 -23.55
CA ARG A 574 19.95 -22.34 -24.80
C ARG A 574 20.33 -20.87 -25.03
N LEU A 575 21.11 -20.25 -24.14
CA LEU A 575 21.69 -18.94 -24.44
C LEU A 575 22.77 -19.10 -25.52
N ARG A 576 22.67 -18.33 -26.60
CA ARG A 576 23.66 -18.29 -27.68
C ARG A 576 24.13 -16.86 -27.89
N LEU A 577 25.37 -16.57 -27.51
CA LEU A 577 26.02 -15.27 -27.66
C LEU A 577 26.96 -15.28 -28.86
N PHE A 578 26.93 -14.19 -29.62
CA PHE A 578 27.80 -13.99 -30.77
C PHE A 578 29.25 -13.78 -30.32
N MET A 579 30.19 -14.46 -30.98
CA MET A 579 31.62 -14.29 -30.74
C MET A 579 32.15 -13.07 -31.54
N PRO A 580 32.67 -12.01 -30.89
CA PRO A 580 33.25 -10.88 -31.62
C PRO A 580 34.50 -11.31 -32.40
N HIS A 581 34.65 -10.86 -33.65
CA HIS A 581 35.82 -11.16 -34.49
C HIS A 581 37.03 -10.24 -34.23
N SER A 582 36.82 -9.12 -33.54
CA SER A 582 37.85 -8.15 -33.18
C SER A 582 37.67 -7.64 -31.76
N ASP A 583 38.73 -7.06 -31.21
CA ASP A 583 38.69 -6.36 -29.93
C ASP A 583 38.02 -4.99 -30.03
N SER A 584 37.97 -4.25 -28.92
CA SER A 584 37.36 -2.92 -28.86
C SER A 584 38.05 -1.85 -29.71
N GLU A 585 39.25 -2.13 -30.22
CA GLU A 585 40.04 -1.23 -31.09
C GLU A 585 40.02 -1.70 -32.56
N GLY A 586 39.25 -2.74 -32.88
CA GLY A 586 39.14 -3.29 -34.22
C GLY A 586 40.28 -4.24 -34.60
N ARG A 587 41.15 -4.61 -33.66
CA ARG A 587 42.21 -5.59 -33.90
C ARG A 587 41.60 -6.98 -33.95
N ILE A 588 41.84 -7.71 -35.04
CA ILE A 588 41.33 -9.06 -35.24
C ILE A 588 41.98 -9.99 -34.21
N TRP A 589 41.20 -10.89 -33.62
CA TRP A 589 41.74 -11.89 -32.69
C TRP A 589 42.73 -12.82 -33.40
N ALA A 590 43.76 -13.28 -32.67
CA ALA A 590 44.75 -14.19 -33.24
C ALA A 590 44.08 -15.47 -33.78
N PRO A 591 44.47 -15.95 -34.99
CA PRO A 591 43.89 -17.15 -35.58
C PRO A 591 44.32 -18.44 -34.86
N ASP A 592 45.35 -18.37 -34.01
CA ASP A 592 45.87 -19.50 -33.24
C ASP A 592 44.84 -19.99 -32.22
N ARG A 593 44.12 -21.05 -32.58
CA ARG A 593 43.12 -21.68 -31.73
C ARG A 593 43.70 -22.22 -30.42
N TYR A 594 44.99 -22.61 -30.40
CA TYR A 594 45.69 -23.14 -29.23
C TYR A 594 47.10 -22.53 -29.12
N ALA A 595 47.31 -21.59 -28.22
CA ALA A 595 48.63 -20.99 -28.01
C ALA A 595 49.63 -22.04 -27.46
N MET A 596 50.76 -22.24 -28.16
CA MET A 596 51.77 -23.25 -27.80
C MET A 596 52.34 -23.07 -26.39
N ILE A 597 52.59 -21.82 -25.98
CA ILE A 597 53.14 -21.51 -24.65
C ILE A 597 52.13 -21.91 -23.56
N LEU A 598 50.87 -21.46 -23.69
CA LEU A 598 49.82 -21.73 -22.70
C LEU A 598 49.47 -23.23 -22.62
N THR A 599 49.43 -23.92 -23.76
CA THR A 599 49.17 -25.37 -23.80
C THR A 599 50.29 -26.19 -23.17
N THR A 600 51.55 -25.82 -23.41
CA THR A 600 52.70 -26.52 -22.80
C THR A 600 52.75 -26.29 -21.28
N ILE A 601 52.57 -25.04 -20.84
CA ILE A 601 52.58 -24.71 -19.40
C ILE A 601 51.42 -25.37 -18.67
N SER A 602 50.20 -25.30 -19.22
CA SER A 602 49.01 -25.89 -18.57
C SER A 602 49.12 -27.40 -18.39
N GLN A 603 49.72 -28.11 -19.34
CA GLN A 603 49.96 -29.55 -19.23
C GLN A 603 50.97 -29.92 -18.14
N THR A 604 51.99 -29.10 -17.93
CA THR A 604 52.97 -29.32 -16.86
C THR A 604 52.44 -28.93 -15.49
N VAL A 605 51.64 -27.86 -15.43
CA VAL A 605 51.08 -27.33 -14.17
C VAL A 605 49.97 -28.23 -13.63
N LEU A 606 49.16 -28.88 -14.48
CA LEU A 606 48.02 -29.68 -14.01
C LEU A 606 48.43 -30.82 -13.05
N PRO A 607 49.39 -31.72 -13.37
CA PRO A 607 49.81 -32.77 -12.44
C PRO A 607 50.36 -32.21 -11.13
N LEU A 608 51.08 -31.09 -11.18
CA LEU A 608 51.59 -30.41 -9.99
C LEU A 608 50.46 -29.85 -9.13
N ALA A 609 49.46 -29.20 -9.76
CA ALA A 609 48.29 -28.66 -9.07
C ALA A 609 47.47 -29.79 -8.41
N LEU A 610 47.32 -30.93 -9.08
CA LEU A 610 46.65 -32.12 -8.51
C LEU A 610 47.43 -32.69 -7.33
N LEU A 611 48.76 -32.79 -7.44
CA LEU A 611 49.61 -33.24 -6.33
C LEU A 611 49.50 -32.29 -5.11
N VAL A 612 49.58 -30.98 -5.34
CA VAL A 612 49.43 -29.96 -4.30
C VAL A 612 48.03 -30.00 -3.69
N SER A 613 47.00 -30.21 -4.51
CA SER A 613 45.62 -30.35 -4.05
C SER A 613 45.45 -31.56 -3.14
N VAL A 614 45.96 -32.74 -3.52
CA VAL A 614 45.94 -33.94 -2.67
C VAL A 614 46.72 -33.71 -1.36
N PHE A 615 47.88 -33.06 -1.43
CA PHE A 615 48.67 -32.72 -0.24
C PHE A 615 47.91 -31.79 0.72
N ILE A 616 47.28 -30.73 0.19
CA ILE A 616 46.48 -29.78 0.97
C ILE A 616 45.22 -30.42 1.55
N PHE A 617 44.61 -31.36 0.81
CA PHE A 617 43.48 -32.15 1.28
C PHE A 617 43.87 -33.00 2.49
N LEU A 618 44.93 -33.80 2.37
CA LEU A 618 45.34 -34.75 3.41
C LEU A 618 45.85 -34.08 4.69
N ARG A 619 46.48 -32.90 4.59
CA ARG A 619 47.01 -32.20 5.76
C ARG A 619 46.00 -31.31 6.47
N GLY A 620 44.82 -31.07 5.87
CA GLY A 620 43.88 -30.02 6.29
C GLY A 620 43.39 -30.12 7.74
N HIS A 621 43.37 -31.33 8.29
CA HIS A 621 42.96 -31.57 9.67
C HIS A 621 43.96 -31.01 10.72
N ASN A 622 45.23 -30.92 10.35
CA ASN A 622 46.32 -30.57 11.27
C ASN A 622 47.12 -29.32 10.86
N GLN A 623 47.01 -28.91 9.60
CA GLN A 623 47.69 -27.72 9.06
C GLN A 623 46.75 -26.97 8.12
N PRO A 624 47.08 -25.72 7.75
CA PRO A 624 46.25 -24.96 6.82
C PRO A 624 45.98 -25.74 5.52
N GLY A 625 44.72 -25.90 5.17
CA GLY A 625 44.21 -26.79 4.13
C GLY A 625 42.77 -27.25 4.38
N GLY A 626 42.37 -28.33 3.70
CA GLY A 626 41.01 -28.90 3.79
C GLY A 626 40.35 -29.14 2.43
N GLY A 627 39.14 -29.69 2.45
CA GLY A 627 38.40 -30.09 1.25
C GLY A 627 38.13 -28.94 0.27
N PHE A 628 37.77 -27.78 0.80
CA PHE A 628 37.40 -26.61 -0.01
C PHE A 628 38.59 -26.03 -0.79
N ILE A 629 39.72 -25.76 -0.10
CA ILE A 629 40.94 -25.21 -0.72
C ILE A 629 41.48 -26.19 -1.76
N ALA A 630 41.58 -27.47 -1.39
CA ALA A 630 42.04 -28.51 -2.31
C ALA A 630 41.16 -28.57 -3.56
N GLY A 631 39.83 -28.48 -3.40
CA GLY A 631 38.89 -28.48 -4.51
C GLY A 631 39.08 -27.29 -5.45
N LEU A 632 39.29 -26.09 -4.90
CA LEU A 632 39.58 -24.90 -5.71
C LEU A 632 40.90 -25.01 -6.47
N ILE A 633 41.96 -25.56 -5.86
CA ILE A 633 43.25 -25.75 -6.55
C ILE A 633 43.09 -26.72 -7.73
N THR A 634 42.34 -27.80 -7.55
CA THR A 634 41.99 -28.72 -8.64
C THR A 634 41.19 -27.99 -9.72
N ALA A 635 40.18 -27.21 -9.33
CA ALA A 635 39.38 -26.44 -10.26
C ALA A 635 40.22 -25.45 -11.07
N VAL A 636 41.14 -24.70 -10.44
CA VAL A 636 42.07 -23.77 -11.11
C VAL A 636 42.96 -24.51 -12.11
N GLY A 637 43.55 -25.64 -11.72
CA GLY A 637 44.38 -26.46 -12.62
C GLY A 637 43.60 -26.93 -13.85
N LEU A 638 42.36 -27.36 -13.66
CA LEU A 638 41.48 -27.79 -14.76
C LEU A 638 40.99 -26.61 -15.61
N ILE A 639 40.61 -25.49 -15.00
CA ILE A 639 40.25 -24.24 -15.70
C ILE A 639 41.38 -23.80 -16.63
N LEU A 640 42.63 -23.88 -16.18
CA LEU A 640 43.79 -23.52 -17.00
C LEU A 640 43.88 -24.38 -18.27
N VAL A 641 43.58 -25.69 -18.18
CA VAL A 641 43.53 -26.58 -19.34
C VAL A 641 42.33 -26.24 -20.24
N TYR A 642 41.17 -25.93 -19.66
CA TYR A 642 40.00 -25.46 -20.42
C TYR A 642 40.30 -24.20 -21.22
N MET A 643 41.02 -23.25 -20.64
CA MET A 643 41.44 -22.03 -21.32
C MET A 643 42.47 -22.32 -22.42
N ALA A 644 43.41 -23.22 -22.16
CA ALA A 644 44.50 -23.52 -23.09
C ALA A 644 44.07 -24.32 -24.33
N ARG A 645 43.14 -25.28 -24.15
CA ARG A 645 42.72 -26.26 -25.18
C ARG A 645 41.26 -26.12 -25.58
N GLY A 646 40.49 -25.24 -24.95
CA GLY A 646 39.07 -25.04 -25.23
C GLY A 646 38.15 -26.12 -24.65
N VAL A 647 36.85 -25.80 -24.59
CA VAL A 647 35.82 -26.66 -23.97
C VAL A 647 35.62 -27.98 -24.72
N ALA A 648 35.57 -27.94 -26.06
CA ALA A 648 35.30 -29.14 -26.87
C ALA A 648 36.41 -30.19 -26.73
N TRP A 649 37.68 -29.77 -26.80
CA TRP A 649 38.82 -30.68 -26.64
C TRP A 649 38.86 -31.29 -25.23
N THR A 650 38.57 -30.46 -24.23
CA THR A 650 38.66 -30.87 -22.82
C THR A 650 37.52 -31.82 -22.47
N GLN A 651 36.29 -31.60 -22.94
CA GLN A 651 35.15 -32.50 -22.70
C GLN A 651 35.29 -33.85 -23.39
N GLN A 652 35.98 -33.92 -24.54
CA GLN A 652 36.28 -35.21 -25.17
C GLN A 652 37.26 -36.08 -24.36
N ARG A 653 38.02 -35.49 -23.43
CA ARG A 653 39.06 -36.18 -22.64
C ARG A 653 38.72 -36.29 -21.16
N LEU A 654 37.99 -35.33 -20.61
CA LEU A 654 37.44 -35.33 -19.26
C LEU A 654 35.94 -35.60 -19.35
N ASP A 655 35.60 -36.84 -19.68
CA ASP A 655 34.22 -37.29 -19.97
C ASP A 655 33.41 -37.65 -18.71
N PHE A 656 33.60 -36.90 -17.63
CA PHE A 656 32.77 -37.04 -16.44
C PHE A 656 31.77 -35.88 -16.34
N PRO A 657 30.51 -36.17 -15.98
CA PRO A 657 29.49 -35.12 -15.89
C PRO A 657 29.70 -34.28 -14.61
N TYR A 658 29.83 -32.96 -14.74
CA TYR A 658 30.09 -32.07 -13.59
C TYR A 658 28.91 -31.93 -12.64
N GLN A 659 27.66 -31.99 -13.15
CA GLN A 659 26.47 -31.84 -12.30
C GLN A 659 26.34 -33.01 -11.30
N PRO A 660 26.45 -34.29 -11.73
CA PRO A 660 26.48 -35.41 -10.80
C PRO A 660 27.65 -35.34 -9.82
N VAL A 661 28.83 -34.85 -10.22
CA VAL A 661 29.96 -34.69 -9.29
C VAL A 661 29.64 -33.68 -8.18
N ALA A 662 29.05 -32.54 -8.53
CA ALA A 662 28.65 -31.54 -7.54
C ALA A 662 27.59 -32.09 -6.57
N ILE A 663 26.57 -32.77 -7.10
CA ILE A 663 25.48 -33.38 -6.31
C ILE A 663 26.02 -34.53 -5.45
N LEU A 664 26.92 -35.35 -6.00
CA LEU A 664 27.58 -36.44 -5.28
C LEU A 664 28.41 -35.87 -4.13
N GLY A 665 29.11 -34.76 -4.32
CA GLY A 665 29.84 -34.10 -3.24
C GLY A 665 28.95 -33.71 -2.06
N VAL A 666 27.85 -33.00 -2.34
CA VAL A 666 26.84 -32.68 -1.31
C VAL A 666 26.25 -33.96 -0.69
N GLY A 667 25.98 -34.97 -1.52
CA GLY A 667 25.48 -36.27 -1.07
C GLY A 667 26.45 -37.00 -0.14
N VAL A 668 27.74 -37.02 -0.45
CA VAL A 668 28.80 -37.65 0.37
C VAL A 668 28.92 -36.91 1.71
N ALA A 669 28.90 -35.58 1.71
CA ALA A 669 28.93 -34.79 2.94
C ALA A 669 27.68 -35.07 3.82
N ALA A 670 26.49 -35.08 3.22
CA ALA A 670 25.25 -35.40 3.93
C ALA A 670 25.21 -36.84 4.45
N LEU A 671 25.65 -37.82 3.63
CA LEU A 671 25.74 -39.22 4.00
C LEU A 671 26.75 -39.45 5.13
N THR A 672 27.86 -38.71 5.15
CA THR A 672 28.81 -38.74 6.25
C THR A 672 28.13 -38.31 7.55
N GLY A 673 27.32 -37.24 7.51
CA GLY A 673 26.52 -36.81 8.67
C GLY A 673 25.43 -37.79 9.10
N PHE A 674 24.74 -38.42 8.15
CA PHE A 674 23.78 -39.49 8.44
C PHE A 674 24.46 -40.74 9.02
N GLY A 675 25.74 -40.97 8.68
CA GLY A 675 26.54 -42.05 9.25
C GLY A 675 26.61 -41.97 10.77
N SER A 676 26.70 -40.77 11.35
CA SER A 676 26.73 -40.56 12.82
C SER A 676 25.48 -41.11 13.52
N TRP A 677 24.30 -41.02 12.89
CA TRP A 677 23.05 -41.57 13.45
C TRP A 677 23.06 -43.09 13.60
N LEU A 678 23.75 -43.80 12.70
CA LEU A 678 23.89 -45.26 12.80
C LEU A 678 24.63 -45.69 14.07
N PHE A 679 25.42 -44.80 14.65
CA PHE A 679 26.18 -45.02 15.88
C PHE A 679 25.53 -44.34 17.11
N GLY A 680 24.29 -43.85 16.98
CA GLY A 680 23.57 -43.19 18.07
C GLY A 680 24.09 -41.79 18.43
N ALA A 681 24.97 -41.22 17.61
CA ALA A 681 25.47 -39.85 17.78
C ALA A 681 24.58 -38.84 17.03
N PRO A 682 24.58 -37.56 17.42
CA PRO A 682 23.92 -36.50 16.66
C PRO A 682 24.43 -36.38 15.22
N PHE A 683 23.64 -35.69 14.38
CA PHE A 683 24.01 -35.46 12.97
C PHE A 683 25.36 -34.72 12.86
N LEU A 684 26.23 -35.17 11.97
CA LEU A 684 27.57 -34.59 11.73
C LEU A 684 28.53 -34.63 12.93
N THR A 685 28.30 -35.50 13.92
CA THR A 685 29.33 -35.78 14.93
C THR A 685 30.46 -36.59 14.28
N SER A 686 31.69 -36.05 14.29
CA SER A 686 32.86 -36.77 13.78
C SER A 686 33.40 -37.81 14.77
N SER A 687 34.13 -38.78 14.24
CA SER A 687 34.89 -39.77 15.01
C SER A 687 36.28 -39.85 14.42
N PHE A 688 37.30 -39.93 15.26
CA PHE A 688 38.71 -39.99 14.86
C PHE A 688 39.44 -41.14 15.56
N GLY A 689 40.53 -41.61 14.96
CA GLY A 689 41.38 -42.64 15.53
C GLY A 689 42.73 -42.76 14.82
N HIS A 690 43.73 -43.30 15.52
CA HIS A 690 45.05 -43.57 14.94
C HIS A 690 45.13 -45.01 14.42
N PHE A 691 45.56 -45.15 13.17
CA PHE A 691 45.70 -46.43 12.48
C PHE A 691 47.12 -46.58 11.94
N HIS A 692 47.73 -47.74 12.15
CA HIS A 692 49.04 -48.05 11.57
C HIS A 692 48.85 -48.75 10.23
N ILE A 693 49.24 -48.09 9.12
CA ILE A 693 49.20 -48.69 7.78
C ILE A 693 50.61 -49.18 7.40
N PRO A 694 50.77 -50.48 7.04
CA PRO A 694 52.05 -51.00 6.55
C PRO A 694 52.59 -50.20 5.36
N LEU A 695 53.90 -49.87 5.36
CA LEU A 695 54.61 -48.97 4.44
C LEU A 695 54.35 -47.45 4.58
N ILE A 696 53.28 -47.00 5.24
CA ILE A 696 52.93 -45.57 5.35
C ILE A 696 53.21 -45.02 6.75
N GLY A 697 53.06 -45.84 7.79
CA GLY A 697 53.25 -45.45 9.19
C GLY A 697 51.93 -45.19 9.94
N ASP A 698 52.01 -44.52 11.08
CA ASP A 698 50.84 -44.12 11.88
C ASP A 698 50.12 -42.95 11.20
N ILE A 699 48.84 -43.13 10.91
CA ILE A 699 47.98 -42.11 10.33
C ILE A 699 46.77 -41.86 11.22
N GLU A 700 46.38 -40.61 11.34
CA GLU A 700 45.14 -40.20 11.98
C GLU A 700 44.02 -40.20 10.93
N LEU A 701 43.02 -41.06 11.13
CA LEU A 701 41.83 -41.11 10.29
C LEU A 701 40.64 -40.55 11.05
N ALA A 702 40.01 -39.53 10.49
CA ALA A 702 38.78 -38.95 10.98
C ALA A 702 37.67 -39.07 9.94
N THR A 703 36.43 -39.34 10.38
CA THR A 703 35.25 -39.30 9.49
C THR A 703 35.05 -37.90 8.88
N ALA A 704 35.60 -36.86 9.51
CA ALA A 704 35.74 -35.52 8.96
C ALA A 704 36.42 -35.49 7.56
N MET A 705 37.34 -36.41 7.25
CA MET A 705 37.94 -36.49 5.90
C MET A 705 36.95 -36.95 4.83
N LEU A 706 35.96 -37.78 5.18
CA LEU A 706 34.88 -38.15 4.25
C LEU A 706 33.97 -36.97 3.98
N PHE A 707 33.70 -36.16 5.01
CA PHE A 707 32.96 -34.91 4.85
C PHE A 707 33.73 -33.93 3.94
N ASP A 708 35.04 -33.75 4.20
CA ASP A 708 35.94 -32.94 3.36
C ASP A 708 36.02 -33.45 1.92
N LEU A 709 35.96 -34.76 1.69
CA LEU A 709 35.88 -35.34 0.34
C LEU A 709 34.58 -34.91 -0.36
N GLY A 710 33.46 -34.89 0.37
CA GLY A 710 32.20 -34.36 -0.13
C GLY A 710 32.31 -32.89 -0.52
N VAL A 711 32.91 -32.07 0.34
CA VAL A 711 33.19 -30.64 0.08
C VAL A 711 34.06 -30.48 -1.17
N TYR A 712 35.16 -31.23 -1.26
CA TYR A 712 36.08 -31.22 -2.41
C TYR A 712 35.34 -31.50 -3.73
N LEU A 713 34.55 -32.57 -3.78
CA LEU A 713 33.78 -32.95 -4.97
C LEU A 713 32.73 -31.89 -5.33
N ALA A 714 32.04 -31.32 -4.33
CA ALA A 714 31.05 -30.28 -4.54
C ALA A 714 31.67 -29.02 -5.17
N VAL A 715 32.82 -28.58 -4.65
CA VAL A 715 33.55 -27.40 -5.14
C VAL A 715 34.07 -27.61 -6.56
N VAL A 716 34.74 -28.74 -6.81
CA VAL A 716 35.27 -29.08 -8.15
C VAL A 716 34.12 -29.17 -9.17
N GLY A 717 33.08 -29.93 -8.83
CA GLY A 717 31.93 -30.14 -9.72
C GLY A 717 31.21 -28.84 -10.04
N ALA A 718 30.91 -28.01 -9.02
CA ALA A 718 30.20 -26.75 -9.22
C ALA A 718 31.02 -25.74 -10.04
N THR A 719 32.32 -25.60 -9.73
CA THR A 719 33.19 -24.64 -10.42
C THR A 719 33.37 -25.01 -11.90
N LEU A 720 33.64 -26.29 -12.19
CA LEU A 720 33.77 -26.78 -13.57
C LEU A 720 32.45 -26.72 -14.33
N MET A 721 31.32 -26.97 -13.65
CA MET A 721 30.00 -26.80 -14.24
C MET A 721 29.77 -25.35 -14.69
N ILE A 722 30.13 -24.35 -13.87
CA ILE A 722 29.99 -22.94 -14.23
C ILE A 722 30.84 -22.62 -15.48
N LEU A 723 32.13 -22.97 -15.46
CA LEU A 723 33.05 -22.73 -16.56
C LEU A 723 32.60 -23.40 -17.87
N ALA A 724 32.29 -24.69 -17.81
CA ALA A 724 31.95 -25.48 -18.98
C ALA A 724 30.67 -24.98 -19.67
N ASN A 725 29.73 -24.42 -18.90
CA ASN A 725 28.51 -23.84 -19.46
C ASN A 725 28.75 -22.46 -20.05
N LEU A 726 29.51 -21.58 -19.40
CA LEU A 726 29.91 -20.29 -19.97
C LEU A 726 30.60 -20.45 -21.33
N GLY A 727 31.51 -21.42 -21.47
CA GLY A 727 32.18 -21.64 -22.75
C GLY A 727 31.31 -22.26 -23.86
N LYS A 728 30.15 -22.87 -23.52
CA LYS A 728 29.19 -23.42 -24.50
C LYS A 728 28.23 -22.39 -25.08
N VAL A 729 28.20 -21.18 -24.53
CA VAL A 729 27.25 -20.13 -24.93
C VAL A 729 27.62 -19.52 -26.29
N THR A 730 28.80 -19.79 -26.85
CA THR A 730 29.27 -19.14 -28.09
C THR A 730 28.62 -19.68 -29.37
N THR A 731 28.31 -18.78 -30.31
CA THR A 731 27.96 -19.14 -31.70
C THR A 731 28.64 -18.20 -32.71
N PRO A 732 29.17 -18.71 -33.84
CA PRO A 732 29.74 -17.89 -34.91
C PRO A 732 28.67 -17.14 -35.73
N HIS A 733 27.41 -17.56 -35.64
CA HIS A 733 26.32 -16.93 -36.39
C HIS A 733 25.73 -15.79 -35.55
N ARG A 734 25.77 -14.56 -36.06
CA ARG A 734 25.08 -13.42 -35.45
C ARG A 734 23.58 -13.71 -35.46
N PRO A 735 22.88 -13.73 -34.32
CA PRO A 735 21.42 -13.89 -34.32
C PRO A 735 20.82 -12.72 -35.10
N ALA A 736 20.31 -12.98 -36.30
CA ALA A 736 19.48 -12.02 -37.02
C ALA A 736 18.12 -12.01 -36.31
N LYS A 737 17.63 -10.82 -35.98
CA LYS A 737 16.25 -10.65 -35.57
C LYS A 737 15.43 -10.92 -36.84
N GLU A 738 14.68 -12.02 -36.90
CA GLU A 738 13.68 -12.16 -37.95
C GLU A 738 12.69 -11.00 -37.76
N ASP A 739 12.67 -10.07 -38.71
CA ASP A 739 11.64 -9.05 -38.78
C ASP A 739 10.32 -9.78 -39.04
N HIS A 740 9.51 -9.94 -37.99
CA HIS A 740 8.15 -10.46 -38.07
C HIS A 740 7.23 -9.61 -38.99
N ASP A 741 7.70 -8.44 -39.45
CA ASP A 741 7.02 -7.56 -40.42
C ASP A 741 7.24 -7.95 -41.89
N ALA A 742 8.19 -8.85 -42.19
CA ALA A 742 8.50 -9.23 -43.57
C ALA A 742 7.54 -10.30 -44.13
N THR A 743 6.87 -11.08 -43.26
CA THR A 743 5.96 -12.15 -43.70
C THR A 743 4.60 -11.61 -44.16
N GLU A 744 4.18 -10.42 -43.72
CA GLU A 744 2.94 -9.78 -44.22
C GLU A 744 3.14 -8.95 -45.49
N ARG A 745 4.36 -8.48 -45.80
CA ARG A 745 4.64 -7.72 -47.03
C ARG A 745 4.93 -8.61 -48.25
N GLY A 746 5.09 -9.91 -48.06
CA GLY A 746 5.40 -10.89 -49.12
C GLY A 746 4.18 -11.42 -49.90
N LEU A 747 2.95 -11.12 -49.48
CA LEU A 747 1.72 -11.65 -50.09
C LEU A 747 1.08 -10.75 -51.17
N HIS A 748 1.68 -9.60 -51.51
CA HIS A 748 1.10 -8.65 -52.47
C HIS A 748 2.04 -8.14 -53.58
N ARG A 749 3.06 -8.92 -53.97
CA ARG A 749 3.78 -8.65 -55.22
C ARG A 749 3.91 -9.91 -56.06
N THR A 750 2.87 -10.15 -56.85
CA THR A 750 2.97 -10.97 -58.06
C THR A 750 3.43 -10.10 -59.22
N ASP A 751 4.37 -10.67 -59.97
CA ASP A 751 4.66 -10.47 -61.40
C ASP A 751 5.39 -9.18 -61.85
N ASP A 752 6.70 -9.32 -62.07
CA ASP A 752 7.29 -9.01 -63.38
C ASP A 752 8.61 -9.79 -63.57
N PRO A 753 8.83 -10.50 -64.69
CA PRO A 753 10.08 -11.21 -64.95
C PRO A 753 11.02 -10.36 -65.81
N THR A 754 12.31 -10.31 -65.47
CA THR A 754 13.39 -10.40 -66.48
C THR A 754 14.77 -10.59 -65.82
N PRO A 755 15.71 -11.22 -66.54
CA PRO A 755 16.92 -11.83 -65.99
C PRO A 755 18.17 -11.01 -66.29
N ASP A 756 19.21 -11.13 -65.46
CA ASP A 756 20.53 -11.62 -65.87
C ASP A 756 21.56 -11.50 -64.75
N GLY A 757 22.53 -12.42 -64.79
CA GLY A 757 23.53 -12.67 -63.76
C GLY A 757 24.63 -11.63 -63.59
N LYS A 758 25.39 -11.80 -62.50
CA LYS A 758 26.82 -12.18 -62.56
C LYS A 758 27.39 -12.35 -61.15
N GLU A 759 28.10 -13.46 -60.99
CA GLU A 759 29.10 -13.75 -59.97
C GLU A 759 30.15 -12.63 -59.86
N THR A 760 30.75 -12.42 -58.68
CA THR A 760 32.21 -12.61 -58.47
C THR A 760 32.68 -12.28 -57.04
N VAL A 761 33.44 -13.25 -56.49
CA VAL A 761 34.52 -13.25 -55.47
C VAL A 761 34.21 -12.87 -54.02
#